data_AF-A0A960TE41-F1
#
_entry.id   AF-A0A960TE41-F1
#
_cell.length_a   1.000
_cell.length_b   1.000
_cell.length_c   1.000
_cell.angle_alpha   90.00
_cell.angle_beta   90.00
_cell.angle_gamma   90.00
#
_symmetry.space_group_name_H-M   'P 1'
#
loop_
_entity.id
_entity.type
_entity.pdbx_description
1 polymer ?
#
loop_
_entity_poly.entity_id
_entity_poly.type
_entity_poly.pdbx_seq_one_letter_code
_entity_poly.pdbx_strand_id
1 'polypeptide(L)'
;MMLLSCSLSCSREEQTVEDGVLDGARIDGQSILRLNGPWKFVPGRFLSPEEAEALGEEDYVRTLIPGDWTTNLEKRPISSRGFGTYLLKVRDLPLFYENRTFAIDVRAVSTAYRLIIDGTTIARNGSLAIEGRHSRPDGSRRISLFQIDAGQRESLILFHVSNYEDLAGGFWSAPMMGPEEEIIAQSQRRTGLDFLLFGSLMIMGLYHLVLYLHRRGSLELILFAGLCMTLAVRSLLTGERVLYQFDWFIVHRLEYLTFFLSVALVPAYFERIYPDEYSRRIGHGIAAICGLFALSLFAPAVYYTRLLVPFQIFLILVIAYCLSGVVLSAWRRRDQAFLFVSGSLVFCFAALNDVLYNIGIVMTGESNLAPVGLIAFVLFQSSLLAAMFARAFKAVEELTMNLKRQSDSFARFVPGEFIQVLSRTDVSDVELGDARNIPMSVFFSDIRQFTEMSEHLGAQEIIQFLNDYLQRVEPHITGNGGFVDKFVGDAIMALFQDRIRSRQDSVKAGLDILTELADINRMRALTGSRPIAIGIGIHYGNVMLGTIGSQTRLDTTAVGDTVNTAARIETLTKLYRTEMLISQDVLGTQTDLMGPGTEASETGDRDFTSVVGADGIRPLDVVRLRGKTRPIQIYEVFQHRSEKDKDQILKQRPRFEEGRLLYVNKDFSGAAALFRDLARTSPSEHVYRLYYSRARRYEESPPGDDWDGVHSVR
;
A
#
# COMPACT_ATOMS: atom_id res chain seq x y z
N MET A 1 27.59 11.50 -8.59
CA MET A 1 28.92 12.10 -8.35
C MET A 1 29.94 11.62 -9.39
N MET A 2 30.07 10.32 -9.67
CA MET A 2 30.99 9.79 -10.71
C MET A 2 30.71 10.27 -12.15
N LEU A 3 29.47 10.59 -12.53
CA LEU A 3 29.15 11.12 -13.87
C LEU A 3 29.45 12.63 -14.03
N LEU A 4 29.46 13.39 -12.93
CA LEU A 4 29.71 14.84 -12.92
C LEU A 4 31.20 15.16 -12.74
N SER A 5 31.97 14.29 -12.08
CA SER A 5 33.39 14.50 -11.82
C SER A 5 34.26 14.41 -13.08
N CYS A 6 33.74 13.94 -14.20
CA CYS A 6 34.48 13.84 -15.46
C CYS A 6 34.15 14.94 -16.48
N SER A 7 33.19 15.81 -16.19
CA SER A 7 32.80 16.93 -17.07
C SER A 7 33.12 18.31 -16.48
N LEU A 8 33.52 18.40 -15.21
CA LEU A 8 33.71 19.65 -14.47
C LEU A 8 35.16 20.17 -14.43
N SER A 9 36.01 19.81 -15.40
CA SER A 9 37.26 20.58 -15.62
C SER A 9 36.90 21.90 -16.32
N CYS A 10 36.38 22.85 -15.55
CA CYS A 10 36.18 24.23 -15.96
C CYS A 10 37.53 24.95 -15.98
N SER A 11 38.38 24.63 -16.95
CA SER A 11 39.41 25.54 -17.42
C SER A 11 38.77 26.37 -18.54
N ARG A 12 38.95 27.70 -18.53
CA ARG A 12 38.83 28.50 -19.76
C ARG A 12 39.55 27.71 -20.86
N GLU A 13 38.84 27.24 -21.88
CA GLU A 13 39.48 26.56 -23.00
C GLU A 13 40.44 27.57 -23.62
N GLU A 14 41.73 27.39 -23.34
CA GLU A 14 42.79 28.20 -23.90
C GLU A 14 42.74 27.99 -25.42
N GLN A 15 42.68 29.09 -26.18
CA GLN A 15 42.70 29.00 -27.63
C GLN A 15 44.04 28.39 -28.03
N THR A 16 43.99 27.26 -28.74
CA THR A 16 45.20 26.55 -29.17
C THR A 16 45.72 27.09 -30.49
N VAL A 17 44.82 27.61 -31.34
CA VAL A 17 45.16 28.21 -32.64
C VAL A 17 45.09 29.72 -32.56
N GLU A 18 46.14 30.39 -33.03
CA GLU A 18 46.20 31.85 -33.20
C GLU A 18 46.47 32.18 -34.67
N ASP A 19 45.55 32.92 -35.30
CA ASP A 19 45.65 33.35 -36.70
C ASP A 19 45.93 32.22 -37.72
N GLY A 20 45.23 31.09 -37.57
CA GLY A 20 45.43 29.91 -38.41
C GLY A 20 46.81 29.27 -38.27
N VAL A 21 47.53 29.56 -37.18
CA VAL A 21 48.79 28.91 -36.82
C VAL A 21 48.65 28.24 -35.45
N LEU A 22 49.03 26.98 -35.36
CA LEU A 22 49.20 26.24 -34.11
C LEU A 22 50.69 26.18 -33.79
N ASP A 23 51.09 26.78 -32.67
CA ASP A 23 52.46 26.71 -32.16
C ASP A 23 52.66 25.39 -31.40
N GLY A 24 53.50 24.53 -31.96
CA GLY A 24 53.79 23.21 -31.43
C GLY A 24 54.54 23.23 -30.10
N ALA A 25 55.22 24.32 -29.75
CA ALA A 25 55.83 24.46 -28.43
C ALA A 25 54.79 24.55 -27.29
N ARG A 26 53.55 24.99 -27.60
CA ARG A 26 52.43 25.03 -26.64
C ARG A 26 51.78 23.66 -26.39
N ILE A 27 52.23 22.62 -27.11
CA ILE A 27 51.73 21.25 -26.99
C ILE A 27 52.39 20.50 -25.80
N ASP A 28 53.43 21.07 -25.18
CA ASP A 28 54.21 20.40 -24.13
C ASP A 28 53.36 20.13 -22.86
N GLY A 29 52.89 18.89 -22.71
CA GLY A 29 52.09 18.41 -21.56
C GLY A 29 50.65 17.99 -21.86
N GLN A 30 50.10 18.27 -23.06
CA GLN A 30 48.78 17.77 -23.48
C GLN A 30 48.91 16.76 -24.61
N SER A 31 48.38 15.56 -24.40
CA SER A 31 48.42 14.47 -25.38
C SER A 31 47.32 14.55 -26.45
N ILE A 32 46.17 15.15 -26.15
CA ILE A 32 45.09 15.43 -27.11
C ILE A 32 44.92 16.94 -27.24
N LEU A 33 45.06 17.43 -28.45
CA LEU A 33 44.91 18.83 -28.81
C LEU A 33 43.54 19.06 -29.44
N ARG A 34 42.81 20.04 -28.93
CA ARG A 34 41.64 20.57 -29.62
C ARG A 34 42.11 21.68 -30.54
N LEU A 35 41.69 21.70 -31.79
CA LEU A 35 42.12 22.71 -32.76
C LEU A 35 41.15 23.90 -32.78
N ASN A 36 40.84 24.46 -31.60
CA ASN A 36 39.91 25.57 -31.40
C ASN A 36 40.61 26.93 -31.47
N GLY A 37 39.96 27.90 -32.12
CA GLY A 37 40.51 29.23 -32.36
C GLY A 37 40.23 29.74 -33.77
N PRO A 38 40.72 30.94 -34.13
CA PRO A 38 40.58 31.49 -35.48
C PRO A 38 41.42 30.72 -36.50
N TRP A 39 40.76 30.14 -37.50
CA TRP A 39 41.38 29.53 -38.69
C TRP A 39 41.25 30.43 -39.91
N LYS A 40 42.17 30.31 -40.87
CA LYS A 40 42.06 31.00 -42.16
C LYS A 40 41.04 30.26 -43.03
N PHE A 41 40.12 30.99 -43.65
CA PHE A 41 39.08 30.46 -44.52
C PHE A 41 39.03 31.23 -45.84
N VAL A 42 39.13 30.50 -46.95
CA VAL A 42 39.04 31.05 -48.31
C VAL A 42 37.71 30.61 -48.94
N PRO A 43 36.72 31.51 -49.03
CA PRO A 43 35.43 31.20 -49.62
C PRO A 43 35.54 31.02 -51.14
N GLY A 44 34.78 30.07 -51.69
CA GLY A 44 34.62 29.86 -53.13
C GLY A 44 35.81 29.21 -53.84
N ARG A 45 36.82 28.72 -53.12
CA ARG A 45 37.99 28.04 -53.70
C ARG A 45 38.35 26.76 -52.94
N PHE A 46 38.65 25.70 -53.69
CA PHE A 46 39.35 24.53 -53.18
C PHE A 46 40.83 24.68 -53.50
N LEU A 47 41.62 25.05 -52.50
CA LEU A 47 43.04 25.35 -52.71
C LEU A 47 43.86 24.08 -52.82
N SER A 48 44.87 24.10 -53.69
CA SER A 48 45.99 23.15 -53.61
C SER A 48 46.93 23.52 -52.45
N PRO A 49 47.79 22.59 -51.97
CA PRO A 49 48.82 22.91 -50.97
C PRO A 49 49.74 24.07 -51.38
N GLU A 50 50.15 24.12 -52.65
CA GLU A 50 51.01 25.19 -53.18
C GLU A 50 50.29 26.54 -53.19
N GLU A 51 49.01 26.58 -53.59
CA GLU A 51 48.20 27.81 -53.54
C GLU A 51 47.98 28.29 -52.11
N ALA A 52 47.81 27.36 -51.17
CA ALA A 52 47.61 27.64 -49.75
C ALA A 52 48.84 28.30 -49.10
N GLU A 53 50.06 27.89 -49.47
CA GLU A 53 51.30 28.51 -48.96
C GLU A 53 51.54 29.91 -49.56
N ALA A 54 51.02 30.18 -50.75
CA ALA A 54 51.18 31.44 -51.46
C ALA A 54 50.12 32.51 -51.13
N LEU A 55 49.20 32.25 -50.20
CA LEU A 55 48.12 33.18 -49.84
C LEU A 55 48.65 34.46 -49.18
N GLY A 56 48.15 35.62 -49.64
CA GLY A 56 48.30 36.90 -48.94
C GLY A 56 47.23 37.12 -47.86
N GLU A 57 47.43 38.12 -47.01
CA GLU A 57 46.48 38.51 -45.94
C GLU A 57 45.10 38.92 -46.47
N GLU A 58 44.99 39.35 -47.73
CA GLU A 58 43.72 39.78 -48.30
C GLU A 58 42.86 38.63 -48.85
N ASP A 59 43.46 37.45 -49.07
CA ASP A 59 42.86 36.31 -49.76
C ASP A 59 41.95 35.44 -48.87
N TYR A 60 41.99 35.63 -47.55
CA TYR A 60 41.23 34.83 -46.59
C TYR A 60 40.47 35.71 -45.58
N VAL A 61 39.57 35.06 -44.85
CA VAL A 61 38.97 35.59 -43.61
C VAL A 61 39.28 34.65 -42.46
N ARG A 62 39.33 35.17 -41.24
CA ARG A 62 39.49 34.39 -40.02
C ARG A 62 38.13 33.99 -39.51
N THR A 63 37.92 32.68 -39.38
CA THR A 63 36.69 32.11 -38.84
C THR A 63 37.01 31.38 -37.54
N LEU A 64 36.23 31.64 -36.49
CA LEU A 64 36.38 30.94 -35.22
C LEU A 64 35.89 29.49 -35.37
N ILE A 65 36.69 28.54 -34.90
CA ILE A 65 36.31 27.13 -34.79
C ILE A 65 36.22 26.75 -33.30
N PRO A 66 35.09 26.17 -32.83
CA PRO A 66 33.84 25.96 -33.57
C PRO A 66 33.12 27.28 -33.87
N GLY A 67 32.38 27.34 -34.99
CA GLY A 67 31.66 28.52 -35.44
C GLY A 67 31.28 28.50 -36.92
N ASP A 68 30.44 29.45 -37.31
CA ASP A 68 29.98 29.64 -38.70
C ASP A 68 30.90 30.61 -39.46
N TRP A 69 31.28 30.24 -40.68
CA TRP A 69 32.07 31.11 -41.58
C TRP A 69 31.35 32.40 -41.97
N THR A 70 30.03 32.50 -41.79
CA THR A 70 29.31 33.76 -41.99
C THR A 70 29.64 34.79 -40.91
N THR A 71 30.08 34.34 -39.73
CA THR A 71 30.46 35.18 -38.58
C THR A 71 31.98 35.34 -38.46
N ASN A 72 32.65 35.60 -39.59
CA ASN A 72 34.11 35.81 -39.63
C ASN A 72 34.54 37.11 -38.92
N LEU A 73 35.78 37.12 -38.42
CA LEU A 73 36.34 38.22 -37.61
C LEU A 73 36.47 39.52 -38.40
N GLU A 74 36.71 39.43 -39.71
CA GLU A 74 36.79 40.56 -40.64
C GLU A 74 35.40 41.12 -41.02
N LYS A 75 34.31 40.46 -40.57
CA LYS A 75 32.92 40.83 -40.84
C LYS A 75 32.60 40.98 -42.34
N ARG A 76 33.32 40.26 -43.20
CA ARG A 76 33.04 40.23 -44.64
C ARG A 76 31.76 39.43 -44.88
N PRO A 77 30.83 39.91 -45.73
CA PRO A 77 29.58 39.19 -45.99
C PRO A 77 29.87 37.94 -46.82
N ILE A 78 29.72 36.77 -46.19
CA ILE A 78 29.89 35.46 -46.82
C ILE A 78 28.57 34.69 -46.74
N SER A 79 28.17 34.06 -47.84
CA SER A 79 26.99 33.19 -47.86
C SER A 79 27.25 31.93 -47.03
N SER A 80 26.29 31.53 -46.19
CA SER A 80 26.38 30.24 -45.49
C SER A 80 26.30 29.05 -46.46
N ARG A 81 25.71 29.26 -47.64
CA ARG A 81 25.68 28.29 -48.74
C ARG A 81 26.83 28.53 -49.70
N GLY A 82 27.63 27.50 -49.94
CA GLY A 82 28.79 27.57 -50.81
C GLY A 82 29.82 26.52 -50.45
N PHE A 83 31.05 26.79 -50.85
CA PHE A 83 32.19 25.92 -50.57
C PHE A 83 33.42 26.79 -50.28
N GLY A 84 34.46 26.20 -49.73
CA GLY A 84 35.71 26.90 -49.45
C GLY A 84 36.77 26.00 -48.84
N THR A 85 37.91 26.60 -48.51
CA THR A 85 39.04 25.92 -47.87
C THR A 85 39.35 26.56 -46.53
N TYR A 86 39.31 25.76 -45.47
CA TYR A 86 39.93 26.11 -44.19
C TYR A 86 41.40 25.70 -44.20
N LEU A 87 42.24 26.53 -43.60
CA LEU A 87 43.67 26.35 -43.53
C LEU A 87 44.17 26.55 -42.10
N LEU A 88 44.97 25.59 -41.65
CA LEU A 88 45.72 25.63 -40.40
C LEU A 88 47.17 25.20 -40.69
N LYS A 89 48.12 26.03 -40.26
CA LYS A 89 49.54 25.69 -40.28
C LYS A 89 49.98 25.29 -38.87
N VAL A 90 50.53 24.10 -38.72
CA VAL A 90 51.17 23.67 -37.47
C VAL A 90 52.66 23.92 -37.59
N ARG A 91 53.27 24.59 -36.61
CA ARG A 91 54.72 24.85 -36.54
C ARG A 91 55.33 24.19 -35.31
N ASP A 92 56.63 23.96 -35.33
CA ASP A 92 57.41 23.49 -34.18
C ASP A 92 56.82 22.24 -33.49
N LEU A 93 56.36 21.27 -34.29
CA LEU A 93 55.85 19.98 -33.79
C LEU A 93 56.87 19.33 -32.83
N PRO A 94 56.48 18.98 -31.58
CA PRO A 94 57.42 18.41 -30.60
C PRO A 94 58.01 17.06 -31.03
N LEU A 95 59.28 16.84 -30.69
CA LEU A 95 60.01 15.59 -30.98
C LEU A 95 59.35 14.34 -30.39
N PHE A 96 58.55 14.48 -29.32
CA PHE A 96 57.75 13.39 -28.74
C PHE A 96 56.81 12.71 -29.76
N TYR A 97 56.46 13.42 -30.82
CA TYR A 97 55.51 13.00 -31.83
C TYR A 97 56.17 12.34 -33.06
N GLU A 98 57.50 12.24 -33.14
CA GLU A 98 58.18 11.56 -34.25
C GLU A 98 57.89 10.05 -34.28
N ASN A 99 57.72 9.47 -35.48
CA ASN A 99 57.49 8.04 -35.72
C ASN A 99 56.25 7.44 -35.03
N ARG A 100 55.25 8.26 -34.67
CA ARG A 100 53.96 7.80 -34.13
C ARG A 100 52.84 8.00 -35.16
N THR A 101 51.84 7.11 -35.10
CA THR A 101 50.58 7.31 -35.83
C THR A 101 49.70 8.27 -35.04
N PHE A 102 49.22 9.31 -35.71
CA PHE A 102 48.28 10.28 -35.18
C PHE A 102 46.88 9.97 -35.66
N ALA A 103 45.91 10.34 -34.84
CA ALA A 103 44.53 10.39 -35.23
C ALA A 103 44.05 11.84 -35.19
N ILE A 104 43.29 12.22 -36.21
CA ILE A 104 42.47 13.42 -36.22
C ILE A 104 40.99 13.02 -36.19
N ASP A 105 40.29 13.47 -35.17
CA ASP A 105 38.88 13.22 -34.92
C ASP A 105 38.03 14.41 -35.37
N VAL A 106 37.29 14.21 -36.45
CA VAL A 106 36.39 15.20 -37.04
C VAL A 106 34.96 14.76 -36.74
N ARG A 107 34.31 15.47 -35.82
CA ARG A 107 32.99 15.09 -35.27
C ARG A 107 31.81 15.76 -35.95
N ALA A 108 31.89 17.06 -36.21
CA ALA A 108 30.74 17.81 -36.68
C ALA A 108 31.11 18.86 -37.74
N VAL A 109 31.34 18.38 -38.96
CA VAL A 109 31.16 19.20 -40.18
C VAL A 109 29.79 18.83 -40.73
N SER A 110 28.89 19.79 -40.90
CA SER A 110 27.46 19.52 -41.16
C SER A 110 27.18 18.83 -42.48
N THR A 111 28.05 18.98 -43.48
CA THR A 111 27.74 18.66 -44.88
C THR A 111 28.81 17.80 -45.54
N ALA A 112 29.69 18.31 -46.39
CA ALA A 112 30.70 17.49 -47.06
C ALA A 112 32.08 18.09 -46.88
N TYR A 113 33.07 17.25 -46.62
CA TYR A 113 34.45 17.70 -46.49
C TYR A 113 35.48 16.72 -47.05
N ARG A 114 36.66 17.26 -47.32
CA ARG A 114 37.89 16.51 -47.58
C ARG A 114 38.99 17.12 -46.74
N LEU A 115 39.63 16.25 -45.96
CA LEU A 115 40.79 16.59 -45.16
C LEU A 115 42.05 16.23 -45.95
N ILE A 116 42.92 17.21 -46.09
CA ILE A 116 44.22 17.08 -46.71
C ILE A 116 45.25 17.50 -45.67
N ILE A 117 46.25 16.66 -45.45
CA ILE A 117 47.39 16.96 -44.58
C ILE A 117 48.64 16.76 -45.44
N ASP A 118 49.47 17.80 -45.55
CA ASP A 118 50.73 17.78 -46.30
C ASP A 118 50.58 17.25 -47.74
N GLY A 119 49.52 17.71 -48.41
CA GLY A 119 49.17 17.32 -49.78
C GLY A 119 48.52 15.95 -49.95
N THR A 120 48.50 15.12 -48.90
CA THR A 120 47.85 13.81 -48.94
C THR A 120 46.40 13.90 -48.46
N THR A 121 45.46 13.34 -49.23
CA THR A 121 44.06 13.27 -48.77
C THR A 121 43.92 12.19 -47.71
N ILE A 122 43.67 12.60 -46.46
CA ILE A 122 43.54 11.70 -45.31
C ILE A 122 42.11 11.19 -45.15
N ALA A 123 41.12 12.06 -45.36
CA ALA A 123 39.71 11.71 -45.17
C ALA A 123 38.80 12.39 -46.17
N ARG A 124 37.66 11.76 -46.44
CA ARG A 124 36.54 12.32 -47.20
C ARG A 124 35.23 11.95 -46.50
N ASN A 125 34.31 12.90 -46.45
CA ASN A 125 32.95 12.69 -45.99
C ASN A 125 31.98 13.35 -46.97
N GLY A 126 31.00 12.57 -47.45
CA GLY A 126 30.05 13.03 -48.47
C GLY A 126 30.70 13.26 -49.83
N SER A 127 30.00 13.97 -50.72
CA SER A 127 30.54 14.40 -52.01
C SER A 127 30.70 15.92 -52.03
N LEU A 128 31.94 16.38 -52.19
CA LEU A 128 32.26 17.79 -52.40
C LEU A 128 31.86 18.23 -53.81
N ALA A 129 31.35 19.46 -53.92
CA ALA A 129 31.08 20.07 -55.19
C ALA A 129 31.13 21.60 -55.11
N ILE A 130 31.43 22.21 -56.26
CA ILE A 130 31.33 23.67 -56.50
C ILE A 130 29.86 24.06 -56.74
N GLU A 131 29.04 23.13 -57.21
CA GLU A 131 27.61 23.30 -57.44
C GLU A 131 26.80 22.42 -56.49
N GLY A 132 25.78 22.99 -55.83
CA GLY A 132 25.02 22.29 -54.80
C GLY A 132 24.34 20.99 -55.24
N ARG A 133 23.88 20.90 -56.50
CA ARG A 133 23.24 19.69 -57.05
C ARG A 133 24.14 18.43 -57.05
N HIS A 134 25.45 18.62 -57.01
CA HIS A 134 26.44 17.53 -56.99
C HIS A 134 27.04 17.31 -55.59
N SER A 135 26.68 18.16 -54.63
CA SER A 135 27.09 18.01 -53.24
C SER A 135 26.16 17.02 -52.53
N ARG A 136 26.72 16.11 -51.73
CA ARG A 136 25.94 15.22 -50.86
C ARG A 136 26.46 15.32 -49.44
N PRO A 137 25.62 15.68 -48.46
CA PRO A 137 26.05 15.77 -47.07
C PRO A 137 26.28 14.38 -46.47
N ASP A 138 27.25 14.31 -45.56
CA ASP A 138 27.56 13.19 -44.70
C ASP A 138 28.06 13.76 -43.37
N GLY A 139 27.24 13.57 -42.33
CA GLY A 139 27.49 14.08 -40.99
C GLY A 139 28.17 13.06 -40.09
N SER A 140 28.64 11.93 -40.65
CA SER A 140 29.28 10.88 -39.87
C SER A 140 30.59 11.38 -39.25
N ARG A 141 30.81 11.00 -38.00
CA ARG A 141 32.10 11.22 -37.34
C ARG A 141 33.17 10.36 -38.02
N ARG A 142 34.35 10.94 -38.24
CA ARG A 142 35.51 10.21 -38.80
C ARG A 142 36.74 10.44 -37.93
N ILE A 143 37.29 9.34 -37.44
CA ILE A 143 38.64 9.30 -36.87
C ILE A 143 39.55 8.82 -38.00
N SER A 144 40.50 9.67 -38.39
CA SER A 144 41.37 9.39 -39.53
C SER A 144 42.82 9.36 -39.08
N LEU A 145 43.56 8.35 -39.54
CA LEU A 145 44.94 8.12 -39.15
C LEU A 145 45.89 8.75 -40.16
N PHE A 146 46.99 9.33 -39.66
CA PHE A 146 48.08 9.85 -40.48
C PHE A 146 49.41 9.72 -39.74
N GLN A 147 50.51 9.79 -40.48
CA GLN A 147 51.86 9.76 -39.93
C GLN A 147 52.54 11.11 -40.16
N ILE A 148 53.36 11.52 -39.20
CA ILE A 148 54.23 12.68 -39.31
C ILE A 148 55.63 12.16 -39.61
N ASP A 149 56.24 12.62 -40.70
CA ASP A 149 57.55 12.15 -41.12
C ASP A 149 58.65 12.59 -40.13
N ALA A 150 59.70 11.78 -39.99
CA ALA A 150 60.80 12.07 -39.08
C ALA A 150 61.52 13.37 -39.48
N GLY A 151 61.68 14.31 -38.53
CA GLY A 151 62.26 15.62 -38.78
C GLY A 151 61.30 16.66 -39.39
N GLN A 152 60.05 16.30 -39.67
CA GLN A 152 59.02 17.24 -40.12
C GLN A 152 58.59 18.17 -38.97
N ARG A 153 58.89 19.47 -39.10
CA ARG A 153 58.57 20.48 -38.07
C ARG A 153 57.36 21.35 -38.38
N GLU A 154 56.95 21.39 -39.65
CA GLU A 154 55.76 22.10 -40.07
C GLU A 154 54.80 21.13 -40.76
N SER A 155 53.49 21.32 -40.56
CA SER A 155 52.45 20.58 -41.26
C SER A 155 51.34 21.53 -41.68
N LEU A 156 50.82 21.32 -42.89
CA LEU A 156 49.73 22.08 -43.47
C LEU A 156 48.45 21.24 -43.49
N ILE A 157 47.45 21.69 -42.75
CA ILE A 157 46.13 21.06 -42.68
C ILE A 157 45.14 21.89 -43.48
N LEU A 158 44.57 21.28 -44.52
CA LEU A 158 43.51 21.87 -45.34
C LEU A 158 42.20 21.09 -45.18
N PHE A 159 41.12 21.80 -44.95
CA PHE A 159 39.77 21.27 -45.04
C PHE A 159 39.03 21.93 -46.19
N HIS A 160 38.80 21.17 -47.26
CA HIS A 160 37.85 21.54 -48.29
C HIS A 160 36.45 21.23 -47.77
N VAL A 161 35.53 22.21 -47.79
CA VAL A 161 34.17 22.04 -47.27
C VAL A 161 33.15 22.54 -48.30
N SER A 162 32.06 21.80 -48.49
CA SER A 162 30.89 22.19 -49.30
C SER A 162 29.64 22.14 -48.44
N ASN A 163 28.99 23.29 -48.21
CA ASN A 163 27.72 23.39 -47.50
C ASN A 163 26.63 23.96 -48.41
N TYR A 164 25.67 23.13 -48.81
CA TYR A 164 24.49 23.59 -49.56
C TYR A 164 23.16 23.25 -48.89
N GLU A 165 23.18 22.37 -47.90
CA GLU A 165 22.00 21.79 -47.26
C GLU A 165 21.76 22.31 -45.84
N ASP A 166 22.81 22.76 -45.13
CA ASP A 166 22.71 23.28 -43.77
C ASP A 166 22.73 24.82 -43.75
N LEU A 167 22.06 25.41 -42.77
CA LEU A 167 21.95 26.85 -42.61
C LEU A 167 23.28 27.50 -42.24
N ALA A 168 24.11 26.81 -41.46
CA ALA A 168 25.40 27.33 -41.05
C ALA A 168 26.54 26.47 -41.58
N GLY A 169 27.54 27.17 -42.11
CA GLY A 169 28.73 26.55 -42.65
C GLY A 169 29.77 26.34 -41.56
N GLY A 170 30.84 25.62 -41.89
CA GLY A 170 31.98 25.46 -40.99
C GLY A 170 31.88 24.29 -40.01
N PHE A 171 32.46 24.49 -38.83
CA PHE A 171 32.73 23.44 -37.85
C PHE A 171 31.91 23.67 -36.58
N TRP A 172 31.07 22.72 -36.24
CA TRP A 172 30.22 22.77 -35.03
C TRP A 172 30.92 22.26 -33.78
N SER A 173 32.04 21.57 -33.98
CA SER A 173 32.94 21.06 -32.95
C SER A 173 34.36 21.28 -33.43
N ALA A 174 35.27 21.65 -32.53
CA ALA A 174 36.68 21.71 -32.90
C ALA A 174 37.20 20.28 -33.23
N PRO A 175 37.91 20.09 -34.35
CA PRO A 175 38.63 18.86 -34.61
C PRO A 175 39.63 18.60 -33.48
N MET A 176 39.84 17.33 -33.13
CA MET A 176 40.82 16.94 -32.13
C MET A 176 41.94 16.16 -32.79
N MET A 177 43.19 16.39 -32.38
CA MET A 177 44.38 15.73 -32.89
C MET A 177 45.21 15.19 -31.74
N GLY A 178 45.75 13.98 -31.88
CA GLY A 178 46.63 13.39 -30.86
C GLY A 178 47.08 11.98 -31.25
N PRO A 179 47.81 11.28 -30.37
CA PRO A 179 48.17 9.88 -30.57
C PRO A 179 46.92 9.02 -30.79
N GLU A 180 47.03 8.03 -31.70
CA GLU A 180 45.93 7.13 -32.05
C GLU A 180 45.24 6.51 -30.83
N GLU A 181 46.02 5.91 -29.92
CA GLU A 181 45.50 5.21 -28.75
C GLU A 181 44.63 6.12 -27.86
N GLU A 182 45.04 7.37 -27.70
CA GLU A 182 44.36 8.32 -26.81
C GLU A 182 43.07 8.87 -27.42
N ILE A 183 43.10 9.22 -28.71
CA ILE A 183 41.91 9.66 -29.45
C ILE A 183 40.86 8.54 -29.48
N ILE A 184 41.29 7.29 -29.75
CA ILE A 184 40.39 6.13 -29.75
C ILE A 184 39.85 5.87 -28.34
N ALA A 185 40.69 5.90 -27.29
CA ALA A 185 40.24 5.69 -25.92
C ALA A 185 39.23 6.75 -25.46
N GLN A 186 39.47 8.03 -25.79
CA GLN A 186 38.53 9.12 -25.49
C GLN A 186 37.21 8.93 -26.26
N SER A 187 37.29 8.54 -27.53
CA SER A 187 36.13 8.21 -28.37
C SER A 187 35.26 7.12 -27.78
N GLN A 188 35.88 6.00 -27.38
CA GLN A 188 35.19 4.86 -26.79
C GLN A 188 34.53 5.24 -25.46
N ARG A 189 35.20 6.06 -24.64
CA ARG A 189 34.65 6.54 -23.37
C ARG A 189 33.39 7.40 -23.58
N ARG A 190 33.42 8.33 -24.54
CA ARG A 190 32.25 9.18 -24.83
C ARG A 190 31.10 8.40 -25.45
N THR A 191 31.40 7.53 -26.41
CA THR A 191 30.41 6.63 -27.02
C THR A 191 29.78 5.69 -25.97
N GLY A 192 30.59 5.18 -25.04
CA GLY A 192 30.11 4.38 -23.91
C GLY A 192 29.17 5.15 -22.98
N LEU A 193 29.43 6.43 -22.73
CA LEU A 193 28.52 7.30 -21.98
C LEU A 193 27.20 7.51 -22.72
N ASP A 194 27.21 7.72 -24.04
CA ASP A 194 25.98 7.86 -24.83
C ASP A 194 25.13 6.59 -24.81
N PHE A 195 25.76 5.41 -24.90
CA PHE A 195 25.05 4.14 -24.76
C PHE A 195 24.50 3.92 -23.35
N LEU A 196 25.22 4.34 -22.31
CA LEU A 196 24.74 4.30 -20.93
C LEU A 196 23.52 5.21 -20.74
N LEU A 197 23.56 6.42 -21.28
CA LEU A 197 22.44 7.38 -21.25
C LEU A 197 21.24 6.82 -22.04
N PHE A 198 21.47 6.32 -23.25
CA PHE A 198 20.43 5.67 -24.05
C PHE A 198 19.79 4.50 -23.30
N GLY A 199 20.60 3.56 -22.80
CA GLY A 199 20.11 2.37 -22.11
C GLY A 199 19.32 2.69 -20.85
N SER A 200 19.83 3.61 -20.02
CA SER A 200 19.15 4.03 -18.79
C SER A 200 17.81 4.71 -19.09
N LEU A 201 17.77 5.66 -20.03
CA LEU A 201 16.53 6.34 -20.42
C LEU A 201 15.53 5.39 -21.10
N MET A 202 16.01 4.45 -21.91
CA MET A 202 15.17 3.44 -22.57
C MET A 202 14.53 2.49 -21.55
N ILE A 203 15.31 1.98 -20.59
CA ILE A 203 14.81 1.14 -19.49
C ILE A 203 13.75 1.91 -18.69
N MET A 204 14.02 3.17 -18.34
CA MET A 204 13.07 4.00 -17.60
C MET A 204 11.79 4.28 -18.40
N GLY A 205 11.90 4.50 -19.70
CA GLY A 205 10.76 4.65 -20.60
C GLY A 205 9.90 3.39 -20.65
N LEU A 206 10.53 2.22 -20.84
CA LEU A 206 9.83 0.92 -20.87
C LEU A 206 9.17 0.59 -19.53
N TYR A 207 9.83 0.88 -18.40
CA TYR A 207 9.26 0.69 -17.07
C TYR A 207 7.96 1.48 -16.89
N HIS A 208 7.95 2.77 -17.26
CA HIS A 208 6.74 3.59 -17.14
C HIS A 208 5.64 3.17 -18.12
N LEU A 209 6.01 2.65 -19.30
CA LEU A 209 5.05 2.07 -20.23
C LEU A 209 4.40 0.81 -19.63
N VAL A 210 5.17 -0.07 -18.99
CA VAL A 210 4.64 -1.25 -18.28
C VAL A 210 3.71 -0.84 -17.14
N LEU A 211 4.07 0.17 -16.34
CA LEU A 211 3.19 0.70 -15.30
C LEU A 211 1.85 1.22 -15.86
N TYR A 212 1.90 1.93 -17.00
CA TYR A 212 0.71 2.39 -17.69
C TYR A 212 -0.18 1.23 -18.17
N LEU A 213 0.41 0.15 -18.69
CA LEU A 213 -0.36 -1.02 -19.13
C LEU A 213 -1.10 -1.71 -17.99
N HIS A 214 -0.50 -1.76 -16.78
CA HIS A 214 -1.14 -2.31 -15.59
C HIS A 214 -2.18 -1.36 -14.98
N ARG A 215 -1.95 -0.05 -15.07
CA ARG A 215 -2.85 0.99 -14.55
C ARG A 215 -3.35 1.88 -15.67
N ARG A 216 -4.26 1.33 -16.49
CA ARG A 216 -4.91 2.08 -17.58
C ARG A 216 -5.75 3.22 -17.00
N GLY A 217 -5.27 4.46 -17.17
CA GLY A 217 -5.92 5.68 -16.66
C GLY A 217 -4.94 6.80 -16.32
N SER A 218 -3.68 6.46 -16.05
CA SER A 218 -2.61 7.41 -15.70
C SER A 218 -1.85 7.92 -16.93
N LEU A 219 -2.41 8.92 -17.63
CA LEU A 219 -1.80 9.51 -18.82
C LEU A 219 -0.41 10.14 -18.56
N GLU A 220 -0.12 10.53 -17.33
CA GLU A 220 1.18 11.00 -16.88
C GLU A 220 2.30 9.97 -17.12
N LEU A 221 2.00 8.67 -16.98
CA LEU A 221 2.98 7.59 -17.16
C LEU A 221 3.38 7.42 -18.63
N ILE A 222 2.41 7.49 -19.56
CA ILE A 222 2.69 7.35 -21.00
C ILE A 222 3.40 8.60 -21.56
N LEU A 223 3.06 9.80 -21.08
CA LEU A 223 3.75 11.03 -21.45
C LEU A 223 5.22 11.01 -20.99
N PHE A 224 5.46 10.54 -19.75
CA PHE A 224 6.81 10.41 -19.22
C PHE A 224 7.62 9.31 -19.93
N ALA A 225 6.99 8.17 -20.22
CA ALA A 225 7.61 7.11 -21.01
C ALA A 225 8.03 7.63 -22.40
N GLY A 226 7.13 8.35 -23.08
CA GLY A 226 7.41 9.00 -24.36
C GLY A 226 8.57 9.99 -24.28
N LEU A 227 8.63 10.79 -23.21
CA LEU A 227 9.72 11.75 -23.00
C LEU A 227 11.07 11.04 -22.85
N CYS A 228 11.12 9.98 -22.02
CA CYS A 228 12.34 9.19 -21.80
C CYS A 228 12.81 8.52 -23.09
N MET A 229 11.90 7.88 -23.83
CA MET A 229 12.25 7.21 -25.10
C MET A 229 12.71 8.22 -26.16
N THR A 230 12.06 9.38 -26.24
CA THR A 230 12.45 10.45 -27.17
C THR A 230 13.84 10.97 -26.87
N LEU A 231 14.15 11.23 -25.58
CA LEU A 231 15.47 11.71 -25.16
C LEU A 231 16.56 10.63 -25.21
N ALA A 232 16.19 9.35 -25.04
CA ALA A 232 17.10 8.23 -25.29
C ALA A 232 17.53 8.21 -26.76
N VAL A 233 16.59 8.24 -27.70
CA VAL A 233 16.91 8.27 -29.13
C VAL A 233 17.72 9.53 -29.48
N ARG A 234 17.35 10.68 -28.90
CA ARG A 234 18.10 11.94 -29.08
C ARG A 234 19.56 11.84 -28.64
N SER A 235 19.87 11.17 -27.53
CA SER A 235 21.27 11.07 -27.06
C SER A 235 22.18 10.39 -28.08
N LEU A 236 21.67 9.40 -28.84
CA LEU A 236 22.42 8.75 -29.91
C LEU A 236 22.55 9.61 -31.19
N LEU A 237 21.67 10.60 -31.36
CA LEU A 237 21.67 11.51 -32.52
C LEU A 237 22.61 12.69 -32.29
N THR A 238 22.61 13.30 -31.10
CA THR A 238 23.32 14.56 -30.83
C THR A 238 24.64 14.41 -30.08
N GLY A 239 24.91 13.27 -29.43
CA GLY A 239 26.17 13.00 -28.75
C GLY A 239 27.31 12.72 -29.75
N GLU A 240 27.84 11.51 -29.73
CA GLU A 240 28.87 11.04 -30.67
C GLU A 240 28.31 10.69 -32.07
N ARG A 241 27.08 11.13 -32.37
CA ARG A 241 26.42 10.98 -33.68
C ARG A 241 26.42 9.53 -34.19
N VAL A 242 26.24 8.56 -33.30
CA VAL A 242 26.31 7.12 -33.59
C VAL A 242 25.38 6.71 -34.74
N LEU A 243 24.22 7.36 -34.87
CA LEU A 243 23.25 7.05 -35.93
C LEU A 243 23.55 7.71 -37.28
N TYR A 244 24.51 8.63 -37.38
CA TYR A 244 24.87 9.28 -38.66
C TYR A 244 25.61 8.37 -39.65
N GLN A 245 25.79 7.08 -39.32
CA GLN A 245 26.15 6.04 -40.29
C GLN A 245 25.03 5.70 -41.29
N PHE A 246 23.79 6.09 -40.97
CA PHE A 246 22.63 5.94 -41.87
C PHE A 246 22.45 7.19 -42.76
N ASP A 247 21.44 7.15 -43.63
CA ASP A 247 21.14 8.27 -44.53
C ASP A 247 20.98 9.60 -43.77
N TRP A 248 21.75 10.60 -44.21
CA TRP A 248 21.83 11.91 -43.54
C TRP A 248 20.46 12.58 -43.40
N PHE A 249 19.60 12.51 -44.43
CA PHE A 249 18.30 13.16 -44.38
C PHE A 249 17.36 12.50 -43.37
N ILE A 250 17.38 11.17 -43.26
CA ILE A 250 16.57 10.43 -42.28
C ILE A 250 17.02 10.78 -40.85
N VAL A 251 18.33 10.67 -40.60
CA VAL A 251 18.91 10.89 -39.26
C VAL A 251 18.70 12.33 -38.83
N HIS A 252 18.94 13.30 -39.72
CA HIS A 252 18.78 14.72 -39.42
C HIS A 252 17.31 15.09 -39.16
N ARG A 253 16.35 14.53 -39.92
CA ARG A 253 14.92 14.71 -39.63
C ARG A 253 14.53 14.10 -38.28
N LEU A 254 15.08 12.95 -37.93
CA LEU A 254 14.84 12.30 -36.64
C LEU A 254 15.41 13.14 -35.47
N GLU A 255 16.58 13.76 -35.66
CA GLU A 255 17.19 14.66 -34.67
C GLU A 255 16.29 15.86 -34.35
N TYR A 256 15.70 16.48 -35.37
CA TYR A 256 14.78 17.60 -35.16
C TYR A 256 13.42 17.14 -34.64
N LEU A 257 12.91 16.00 -35.12
CA LEU A 257 11.65 15.43 -34.63
C LEU A 257 11.72 15.14 -33.13
N THR A 258 12.80 14.50 -32.68
CA THR A 258 13.02 14.21 -31.26
C THR A 258 13.17 15.50 -30.45
N PHE A 259 13.74 16.57 -31.03
CA PHE A 259 13.78 17.88 -30.38
C PHE A 259 12.37 18.44 -30.20
N PHE A 260 11.59 18.56 -31.27
CA PHE A 260 10.24 19.12 -31.23
C PHE A 260 9.30 18.33 -30.32
N LEU A 261 9.39 17.00 -30.38
CA LEU A 261 8.61 16.10 -29.55
C LEU A 261 8.94 16.23 -28.06
N SER A 262 10.23 16.37 -27.71
CA SER A 262 10.63 16.57 -26.31
C SER A 262 10.04 17.84 -25.69
N VAL A 263 9.98 18.93 -26.45
CA VAL A 263 9.40 20.22 -26.01
C VAL A 263 7.87 20.15 -25.91
N ALA A 264 7.20 19.34 -26.74
CA ALA A 264 5.77 19.12 -26.63
C ALA A 264 5.40 18.27 -25.40
N LEU A 265 6.20 17.26 -25.09
CA LEU A 265 5.91 16.28 -24.03
C LEU A 265 6.11 16.85 -22.62
N VAL A 266 7.10 17.72 -22.39
CA VAL A 266 7.40 18.25 -21.05
C VAL A 266 6.23 19.06 -20.44
N PRO A 267 5.67 20.07 -21.12
CA PRO A 267 4.52 20.82 -20.60
C PRO A 267 3.27 19.95 -20.47
N ALA A 268 3.04 19.01 -21.40
CA ALA A 268 1.93 18.08 -21.33
C ALA A 268 2.03 17.17 -20.09
N TYR A 269 3.24 16.72 -19.75
CA TYR A 269 3.51 15.97 -18.53
C TYR A 269 3.26 16.82 -17.27
N PHE A 270 3.75 18.06 -17.25
CA PHE A 270 3.60 18.98 -16.10
C PHE A 270 2.14 19.34 -15.85
N GLU A 271 1.36 19.56 -16.92
CA GLU A 271 -0.09 19.79 -16.86
C GLU A 271 -0.84 18.65 -16.16
N ARG A 272 -0.43 17.40 -16.38
CA ARG A 272 -1.12 16.24 -15.80
C ARG A 272 -0.83 16.05 -14.32
N ILE A 273 0.36 16.41 -13.87
CA ILE A 273 0.76 16.28 -12.47
C ILE A 273 0.21 17.44 -11.63
N TYR A 274 0.24 18.66 -12.19
CA TYR A 274 -0.16 19.89 -11.50
C TYR A 274 -1.21 20.66 -12.32
N PRO A 275 -2.43 20.10 -12.48
CA PRO A 275 -3.47 20.68 -13.33
C PRO A 275 -3.99 22.06 -12.87
N ASP A 276 -3.77 22.42 -11.61
CA ASP A 276 -4.17 23.72 -11.05
C ASP A 276 -3.13 24.82 -11.28
N GLU A 277 -1.89 24.43 -11.61
CA GLU A 277 -0.76 25.33 -11.85
C GLU A 277 -0.53 25.56 -13.36
N TYR A 278 -0.87 24.57 -14.19
CA TYR A 278 -0.67 24.63 -15.64
C TYR A 278 -1.99 24.67 -16.42
N SER A 279 -2.10 25.63 -17.32
CA SER A 279 -3.27 25.79 -18.19
C SER A 279 -3.24 24.82 -19.36
N ARG A 280 -4.29 24.00 -19.48
CA ARG A 280 -4.50 23.11 -20.64
C ARG A 280 -4.50 23.83 -21.99
N ARG A 281 -4.97 25.08 -22.03
CA ARG A 281 -5.00 25.88 -23.27
C ARG A 281 -3.59 26.24 -23.73
N ILE A 282 -2.72 26.60 -22.79
CA ILE A 282 -1.31 26.91 -23.08
C ILE A 282 -0.58 25.64 -23.48
N GLY A 283 -0.80 24.52 -22.77
CA GLY A 283 -0.25 23.21 -23.12
C GLY A 283 -0.59 22.78 -24.54
N HIS A 284 -1.87 22.82 -24.93
CA HIS A 284 -2.28 22.53 -26.31
C HIS A 284 -1.72 23.51 -27.34
N GLY A 285 -1.62 24.80 -27.00
CA GLY A 285 -0.99 25.81 -27.86
C GLY A 285 0.49 25.50 -28.12
N ILE A 286 1.25 25.12 -27.08
CA ILE A 286 2.64 24.70 -27.21
C ILE A 286 2.75 23.45 -28.09
N ALA A 287 1.92 22.44 -27.83
CA ALA A 287 1.91 21.21 -28.63
C ALA A 287 1.56 21.48 -30.11
N ALA A 288 0.63 22.38 -30.39
CA ALA A 288 0.28 22.78 -31.75
C ALA A 288 1.45 23.50 -32.45
N ILE A 289 2.16 24.40 -31.75
CA ILE A 289 3.37 25.05 -32.27
C ILE A 289 4.44 24.01 -32.58
N CYS A 290 4.75 23.10 -31.65
CA CYS A 290 5.68 21.99 -31.91
C CYS A 290 5.25 21.13 -33.10
N GLY A 291 3.95 20.88 -33.26
CA GLY A 291 3.39 20.18 -34.41
C GLY A 291 3.64 20.91 -35.73
N LEU A 292 3.50 22.24 -35.77
CA LEU A 292 3.81 23.06 -36.95
C LEU A 292 5.30 23.01 -37.31
N PHE A 293 6.20 23.07 -36.32
CA PHE A 293 7.64 22.87 -36.55
C PHE A 293 7.92 21.45 -37.04
N ALA A 294 7.27 20.42 -36.49
CA ALA A 294 7.42 19.04 -36.97
C ALA A 294 6.95 18.85 -38.42
N LEU A 295 5.89 19.55 -38.84
CA LEU A 295 5.45 19.55 -40.24
C LEU A 295 6.51 20.15 -41.19
N SER A 296 7.37 21.05 -40.71
CA SER A 296 8.46 21.60 -41.53
C SER A 296 9.49 20.54 -41.96
N LEU A 297 9.55 19.39 -41.30
CA LEU A 297 10.49 18.30 -41.62
C LEU A 297 10.21 17.62 -42.96
N PHE A 298 9.00 17.79 -43.51
CA PHE A 298 8.68 17.35 -44.87
C PHE A 298 9.30 18.24 -45.95
N ALA A 299 9.73 19.46 -45.60
CA ALA A 299 10.43 20.37 -46.50
C ALA A 299 11.92 19.96 -46.67
N PRO A 300 12.62 20.52 -47.67
CA PRO A 300 14.08 20.39 -47.80
C PRO A 300 14.83 20.92 -46.56
N ALA A 301 16.03 20.35 -46.30
CA ALA A 301 16.83 20.60 -45.10
C ALA A 301 17.02 22.08 -44.75
N VAL A 302 17.32 22.89 -45.77
CA VAL A 302 17.54 24.33 -45.65
C VAL A 302 16.38 25.08 -44.96
N TYR A 303 15.13 24.60 -45.09
CA TYR A 303 13.98 25.29 -44.51
C TYR A 303 13.82 25.00 -43.03
N TYR A 304 13.88 23.73 -42.61
CA TYR A 304 13.69 23.40 -41.20
C TYR A 304 14.92 23.72 -40.35
N THR A 305 16.13 23.72 -40.92
CA THR A 305 17.35 24.18 -40.21
C THR A 305 17.28 25.69 -39.91
N ARG A 306 16.69 26.51 -40.79
CA ARG A 306 16.38 27.94 -40.53
C ARG A 306 15.45 28.16 -39.35
N LEU A 307 14.56 27.22 -39.11
CA LEU A 307 13.57 27.31 -38.04
C LEU A 307 14.15 26.93 -36.67
N LEU A 308 15.39 26.46 -36.60
CA LEU A 308 16.03 26.05 -35.35
C LEU A 308 16.16 27.19 -34.33
N VAL A 309 16.66 28.36 -34.74
CA VAL A 309 16.86 29.51 -33.82
C VAL A 309 15.51 30.03 -33.29
N PRO A 310 14.49 30.28 -34.14
CA PRO A 310 13.14 30.59 -33.65
C PRO A 310 12.60 29.54 -32.67
N PHE A 311 12.84 28.26 -32.92
CA PHE A 311 12.38 27.19 -32.05
C PHE A 311 13.13 27.17 -30.71
N GLN A 312 14.43 27.47 -30.68
CA GLN A 312 15.21 27.60 -29.44
C GLN A 312 14.73 28.77 -28.58
N ILE A 313 14.39 29.91 -29.19
CA ILE A 313 13.78 31.05 -28.47
C ILE A 313 12.42 30.63 -27.88
N PHE A 314 11.61 29.93 -28.67
CA PHE A 314 10.35 29.36 -28.20
C PHE A 314 10.56 28.39 -27.02
N LEU A 315 11.58 27.53 -27.07
CA LEU A 315 11.93 26.63 -25.98
C LEU A 315 12.30 27.39 -24.69
N ILE A 316 13.04 28.50 -24.77
CA ILE A 316 13.33 29.32 -23.57
C ILE A 316 12.04 29.81 -22.91
N LEU A 317 11.05 30.24 -23.71
CA LEU A 317 9.74 30.64 -23.20
C LEU A 317 8.99 29.46 -22.55
N VAL A 318 9.06 28.27 -23.15
CA VAL A 318 8.48 27.05 -22.59
C VAL A 318 9.16 26.65 -21.28
N ILE A 319 10.49 26.73 -21.19
CA ILE A 319 11.25 26.47 -19.96
C ILE A 319 10.83 27.47 -18.87
N ALA A 320 10.72 28.76 -19.20
CA ALA A 320 10.26 29.78 -18.26
C ALA A 320 8.83 29.50 -17.75
N TYR A 321 7.93 29.07 -18.65
CA TYR A 321 6.58 28.63 -18.29
C TYR A 321 6.60 27.43 -17.33
N CYS A 322 7.36 26.39 -17.64
CA CYS A 322 7.54 25.22 -16.78
C CYS A 322 8.13 25.59 -15.41
N LEU A 323 9.15 26.44 -15.36
CA LEU A 323 9.73 26.92 -14.12
C LEU A 323 8.74 27.72 -13.27
N SER A 324 7.90 28.54 -13.90
CA SER A 324 6.89 29.33 -13.17
C SER A 324 5.89 28.45 -12.43
N GLY A 325 5.42 27.36 -13.06
CA GLY A 325 4.51 26.42 -12.41
C GLY A 325 5.18 25.58 -11.32
N VAL A 326 6.45 25.19 -11.51
CA VAL A 326 7.26 24.52 -10.48
C VAL A 326 7.38 25.40 -9.23
N VAL A 327 7.72 26.69 -9.40
CA VAL A 327 7.84 27.64 -8.29
C VAL A 327 6.50 27.85 -7.59
N LEU A 328 5.40 27.99 -8.34
CA LEU A 328 4.06 28.13 -7.77
C LEU A 328 3.63 26.89 -6.98
N SER A 329 3.94 25.70 -7.48
CA SER A 329 3.64 24.42 -6.81
C SER A 329 4.39 24.28 -5.47
N ALA A 330 5.65 24.74 -5.42
CA ALA A 330 6.44 24.77 -4.20
C ALA A 330 5.85 25.75 -3.18
N TRP A 331 5.41 26.92 -3.65
CA TRP A 331 4.89 27.98 -2.78
C TRP A 331 3.55 27.61 -2.13
N ARG A 332 2.70 26.86 -2.84
CA ARG A 332 1.41 26.36 -2.32
C ARG A 332 1.53 25.21 -1.31
N ARG A 333 2.76 24.87 -0.87
CA ARG A 333 3.07 23.86 0.18
C ARG A 333 2.34 22.53 0.00
N ARG A 334 2.29 22.00 -1.23
CA ARG A 334 1.83 20.63 -1.46
C ARG A 334 2.86 19.66 -0.87
N ASP A 335 2.41 18.71 -0.05
CA ASP A 335 3.29 17.69 0.52
C ASP A 335 4.07 16.97 -0.58
N GLN A 336 5.38 16.77 -0.36
CA GLN A 336 6.32 16.14 -1.29
C GLN A 336 6.63 16.90 -2.60
N ALA A 337 6.12 18.12 -2.79
CA ALA A 337 6.49 18.95 -3.94
C ALA A 337 8.00 19.22 -4.03
N PHE A 338 8.72 19.18 -2.90
CA PHE A 338 10.16 19.41 -2.87
C PHE A 338 10.94 18.47 -3.80
N LEU A 339 10.70 17.15 -3.75
CA LEU A 339 11.42 16.20 -4.61
C LEU A 339 11.12 16.44 -6.09
N PHE A 340 9.85 16.69 -6.43
CA PHE A 340 9.43 17.03 -7.78
C PHE A 340 10.12 18.32 -8.27
N VAL A 341 10.10 19.36 -7.44
CA VAL A 341 10.66 20.68 -7.72
C VAL A 341 12.17 20.59 -7.93
N SER A 342 12.90 19.93 -7.03
CA SER A 342 14.34 19.75 -7.13
C SER A 342 14.74 19.06 -8.43
N GLY A 343 14.08 17.96 -8.77
CA GLY A 343 14.34 17.27 -10.04
C GLY A 343 14.00 18.11 -11.26
N SER A 344 12.87 18.82 -11.24
CA SER A 344 12.43 19.67 -12.35
C SER A 344 13.39 20.83 -12.58
N LEU A 345 13.91 21.44 -11.51
CA LEU A 345 14.91 22.51 -11.60
C LEU A 345 16.21 22.02 -12.24
N VAL A 346 16.70 20.84 -11.84
CA VAL A 346 17.91 20.25 -12.42
C VAL A 346 17.73 19.98 -13.91
N PHE A 347 16.59 19.41 -14.30
CA PHE A 347 16.30 19.14 -15.71
C PHE A 347 16.11 20.40 -16.55
N CYS A 348 15.32 21.38 -16.08
CA CYS A 348 15.15 22.65 -16.76
C CYS A 348 16.46 23.43 -16.89
N PHE A 349 17.33 23.38 -15.87
CA PHE A 349 18.66 23.98 -15.93
C PHE A 349 19.55 23.31 -16.99
N ALA A 350 19.57 21.97 -17.01
CA ALA A 350 20.31 21.22 -18.01
C ALA A 350 19.83 21.51 -19.44
N ALA A 351 18.50 21.55 -19.65
CA ALA A 351 17.91 21.91 -20.94
C ALA A 351 18.23 23.37 -21.35
N LEU A 352 18.19 24.31 -20.40
CA LEU A 352 18.54 25.70 -20.66
C LEU A 352 20.02 25.84 -21.02
N ASN A 353 20.92 25.11 -20.33
CA ASN A 353 22.33 25.12 -20.65
C ASN A 353 22.59 24.64 -22.08
N ASP A 354 21.99 23.52 -22.47
CA ASP A 354 22.13 22.99 -23.84
C ASP A 354 21.65 24.01 -24.88
N VAL A 355 20.54 24.70 -24.64
CA VAL A 355 20.05 25.75 -25.56
C VAL A 355 21.02 26.93 -25.64
N LEU A 356 21.51 27.42 -24.51
CA LEU A 356 22.44 28.56 -24.47
C LEU A 356 23.79 28.21 -25.11
N TYR A 357 24.24 26.96 -24.99
CA TYR A 357 25.41 26.44 -25.69
C TYR A 357 25.19 26.42 -27.20
N ASN A 358 24.05 25.89 -27.66
CA ASN A 358 23.75 25.83 -29.10
C ASN A 358 23.55 27.21 -29.75
N ILE A 359 23.14 28.24 -29.00
CA ILE A 359 23.07 29.63 -29.49
C ILE A 359 24.47 30.30 -29.47
N GLY A 360 25.46 29.71 -28.79
CA GLY A 360 26.81 30.25 -28.68
C GLY A 360 27.01 31.27 -27.54
N ILE A 361 26.08 31.34 -26.58
CA ILE A 361 26.16 32.27 -25.42
C ILE A 361 27.08 31.72 -24.33
N VAL A 362 27.04 30.40 -24.10
CA VAL A 362 27.78 29.73 -23.02
C VAL A 362 28.73 28.69 -23.62
N MET A 363 29.95 28.60 -23.08
CA MET A 363 30.97 27.63 -23.48
C MET A 363 31.12 26.52 -22.43
N THR A 364 30.05 25.75 -22.18
CA THR A 364 30.03 24.68 -21.16
C THR A 364 30.74 23.39 -21.58
N GLY A 365 31.48 23.40 -22.69
CA GLY A 365 32.01 22.20 -23.33
C GLY A 365 30.93 21.42 -24.09
N GLU A 366 31.33 20.53 -24.99
CA GLU A 366 30.44 19.79 -25.91
C GLU A 366 29.57 18.70 -25.23
N SER A 367 29.34 18.79 -23.92
CA SER A 367 28.54 17.80 -23.19
C SER A 367 27.05 18.15 -23.25
N ASN A 368 26.24 17.28 -23.87
CA ASN A 368 24.77 17.35 -23.82
C ASN A 368 24.29 17.06 -22.38
N LEU A 369 23.85 18.09 -21.65
CA LEU A 369 23.44 17.95 -20.25
C LEU A 369 21.98 17.53 -20.09
N ALA A 370 21.09 17.82 -21.05
CA ALA A 370 19.66 17.54 -20.89
C ALA A 370 19.34 16.05 -20.62
N PRO A 371 19.96 15.05 -21.29
CA PRO A 371 19.76 13.64 -20.94
C PRO A 371 20.21 13.30 -19.51
N VAL A 372 21.32 13.89 -19.05
CA VAL A 372 21.82 13.71 -17.67
C VAL A 372 20.85 14.35 -16.66
N GLY A 373 20.37 15.56 -16.96
CA GLY A 373 19.35 16.25 -16.18
C GLY A 373 18.04 15.46 -16.11
N LEU A 374 17.66 14.77 -17.20
CA LEU A 374 16.50 13.89 -17.21
C LEU A 374 16.71 12.67 -16.30
N ILE A 375 17.87 12.03 -16.31
CA ILE A 375 18.15 10.91 -15.38
C ILE A 375 18.04 11.38 -13.94
N ALA A 376 18.61 12.54 -13.61
CA ALA A 376 18.45 13.13 -12.29
C ALA A 376 16.97 13.35 -11.96
N PHE A 377 16.21 13.94 -12.88
CA PHE A 377 14.76 14.14 -12.72
C PHE A 377 14.01 12.82 -12.48
N VAL A 378 14.33 11.78 -13.25
CA VAL A 378 13.75 10.44 -13.13
C VAL A 378 14.01 9.84 -11.74
N LEU A 379 15.20 10.01 -11.18
CA LEU A 379 15.52 9.54 -9.82
C LEU A 379 14.68 10.27 -8.76
N PHE A 380 14.50 11.58 -8.91
CA PHE A 380 13.60 12.36 -8.04
C PHE A 380 12.14 11.93 -8.19
N GLN A 381 11.65 11.71 -9.41
CA GLN A 381 10.30 11.20 -9.68
C GLN A 381 10.08 9.80 -9.09
N SER A 382 11.05 8.90 -9.24
CA SER A 382 10.96 7.54 -8.72
C SER A 382 10.88 7.53 -7.20
N SER A 383 11.64 8.42 -6.55
CA SER A 383 11.59 8.60 -5.09
C SER A 383 10.23 9.15 -4.63
N LEU A 384 9.66 10.09 -5.37
CA LEU A 384 8.32 10.63 -5.12
C LEU A 384 7.24 9.54 -5.24
N LEU A 385 7.28 8.75 -6.32
CA LEU A 385 6.34 7.66 -6.56
C LEU A 385 6.42 6.61 -5.43
N ALA A 386 7.63 6.23 -5.03
CA ALA A 386 7.84 5.30 -3.90
C ALA A 386 7.27 5.87 -2.58
N ALA A 387 7.50 7.15 -2.30
CA ALA A 387 6.99 7.80 -1.10
C ALA A 387 5.44 7.90 -1.09
N MET A 388 4.82 8.10 -2.26
CA MET A 388 3.35 8.07 -2.40
C MET A 388 2.80 6.66 -2.14
N PHE A 389 3.42 5.61 -2.71
CA PHE A 389 3.02 4.23 -2.46
C PHE A 389 3.12 3.85 -0.98
N ALA A 390 4.22 4.21 -0.32
CA ALA A 390 4.40 3.93 1.12
C ALA A 390 3.28 4.58 1.98
N ARG A 391 2.87 5.81 1.65
CA ARG A 391 1.77 6.49 2.35
C ARG A 391 0.42 5.84 2.08
N ALA A 392 0.12 5.53 0.82
CA ALA A 392 -1.12 4.85 0.46
C ALA A 392 -1.23 3.49 1.17
N PHE A 393 -0.13 2.73 1.22
CA PHE A 393 -0.08 1.46 1.92
C PHE A 393 -0.32 1.63 3.44
N LYS A 394 0.34 2.61 4.07
CA LYS A 394 0.13 2.90 5.48
C LYS A 394 -1.30 3.33 5.80
N ALA A 395 -1.93 4.14 4.93
CA ALA A 395 -3.33 4.53 5.09
C ALA A 395 -4.29 3.34 5.00
N VAL A 396 -4.01 2.37 4.12
CA VAL A 396 -4.77 1.12 4.04
C VAL A 396 -4.60 0.29 5.32
N GLU A 397 -3.39 0.20 5.85
CA GLU A 397 -3.12 -0.51 7.11
C GLU A 397 -3.84 0.13 8.30
N GLU A 398 -3.79 1.46 8.43
CA GLU A 398 -4.49 2.21 9.47
C GLU A 398 -6.02 2.05 9.36
N LEU A 399 -6.58 2.12 8.15
CA LEU A 399 -8.01 1.91 7.93
C LEU A 399 -8.43 0.49 8.32
N THR A 400 -7.62 -0.51 7.93
CA THR A 400 -7.87 -1.92 8.26
C THR A 400 -7.84 -2.14 9.78
N MET A 401 -6.86 -1.55 10.48
CA MET A 401 -6.80 -1.62 11.94
C MET A 401 -7.99 -0.92 12.62
N ASN A 402 -8.42 0.24 12.10
CA ASN A 402 -9.57 0.95 12.64
C ASN A 402 -10.88 0.18 12.44
N LEU A 403 -11.08 -0.42 11.26
CA LEU A 403 -12.24 -1.28 10.99
C LEU A 403 -12.25 -2.50 11.93
N LYS A 404 -11.09 -3.14 12.13
CA LYS A 404 -10.97 -4.25 13.07
C LYS A 404 -11.34 -3.85 14.50
N ARG A 405 -10.82 -2.71 15.00
CA ARG A 405 -11.15 -2.20 16.34
C ARG A 405 -12.64 -1.88 16.49
N GLN A 406 -13.26 -1.32 15.46
CA GLN A 406 -14.71 -1.08 15.46
C GLN A 406 -15.48 -2.39 15.51
N SER A 407 -15.11 -3.37 14.68
CA SER A 407 -15.71 -4.71 14.68
C SER A 407 -15.59 -5.40 16.04
N ASP A 408 -14.40 -5.41 16.65
CA ASP A 408 -14.15 -5.99 17.98
C ASP A 408 -14.97 -5.29 19.08
N SER A 409 -15.26 -3.99 18.91
CA SER A 409 -16.10 -3.23 19.85
C SER A 409 -17.58 -3.58 19.69
N PHE A 410 -18.06 -3.75 18.46
CA PHE A 410 -19.44 -4.17 18.19
C PHE A 410 -19.72 -5.60 18.66
N ALA A 411 -18.74 -6.51 18.54
CA ALA A 411 -18.86 -7.89 19.01
C ALA A 411 -19.12 -8.01 20.53
N ARG A 412 -18.82 -6.98 21.33
CA ARG A 412 -19.14 -6.97 22.78
C ARG A 412 -20.63 -6.77 23.08
N PHE A 413 -21.42 -6.33 22.10
CA PHE A 413 -22.84 -6.02 22.27
C PHE A 413 -23.77 -7.06 21.62
N VAL A 414 -23.22 -7.97 20.81
CA VAL A 414 -23.96 -9.06 20.16
C VAL A 414 -23.14 -10.35 20.32
N PRO A 415 -23.62 -11.36 21.07
CA PRO A 415 -22.91 -12.62 21.22
C PRO A 415 -22.66 -13.28 19.85
N GLY A 416 -21.41 -13.58 19.52
CA GLY A 416 -21.05 -14.17 18.23
C GLY A 416 -21.69 -15.55 18.02
N GLU A 417 -21.89 -16.28 19.12
CA GLU A 417 -22.57 -17.57 19.16
C GLU A 417 -24.03 -17.46 18.70
N PHE A 418 -24.71 -16.36 19.01
CA PHE A 418 -26.09 -16.14 18.58
C PHE A 418 -26.20 -16.08 17.04
N ILE A 419 -25.23 -15.42 16.39
CA ILE A 419 -25.16 -15.30 14.92
C ILE A 419 -24.96 -16.68 14.28
N GLN A 420 -24.11 -17.50 14.88
CA GLN A 420 -23.91 -18.89 14.44
C GLN A 420 -25.20 -19.71 14.57
N VAL A 421 -25.94 -19.53 15.67
CA VAL A 421 -27.21 -20.24 15.88
C VAL A 421 -28.26 -19.86 14.82
N LEU A 422 -28.29 -18.60 14.39
CA LEU A 422 -29.13 -18.15 13.27
C LEU A 422 -28.67 -18.72 11.91
N SER A 423 -27.54 -19.44 11.85
CA SER A 423 -26.91 -19.92 10.62
C SER A 423 -26.47 -18.78 9.71
N ARG A 424 -26.00 -17.68 10.30
CA ARG A 424 -25.38 -16.55 9.62
C ARG A 424 -23.87 -16.56 9.85
N THR A 425 -23.11 -16.02 8.90
CA THR A 425 -21.64 -15.95 8.97
C THR A 425 -21.15 -14.62 9.51
N ASP A 426 -21.92 -13.54 9.31
CA ASP A 426 -21.57 -12.19 9.72
C ASP A 426 -22.78 -11.49 10.37
N VAL A 427 -22.52 -10.51 11.25
CA VAL A 427 -23.55 -9.64 11.86
C VAL A 427 -24.35 -8.91 10.78
N SER A 428 -23.71 -8.52 9.68
CA SER A 428 -24.33 -7.81 8.55
C SER A 428 -25.34 -8.66 7.77
N ASP A 429 -25.31 -9.98 7.92
CA ASP A 429 -26.26 -10.91 7.28
C ASP A 429 -27.54 -11.11 8.12
N VAL A 430 -27.60 -10.52 9.32
CA VAL A 430 -28.72 -10.69 10.25
C VAL A 430 -29.85 -9.72 9.88
N GLU A 431 -31.00 -10.25 9.48
CA GLU A 431 -32.18 -9.46 9.10
C GLU A 431 -33.26 -9.44 10.20
N LEU A 432 -34.16 -8.46 10.16
CA LEU A 432 -35.32 -8.41 11.04
C LEU A 432 -36.26 -9.58 10.76
N GLY A 433 -36.57 -10.38 11.79
CA GLY A 433 -37.45 -11.53 11.68
C GLY A 433 -36.74 -12.86 11.40
N ASP A 434 -35.40 -12.85 11.31
CA ASP A 434 -34.61 -14.08 11.36
C ASP A 434 -34.95 -14.82 12.66
N ALA A 435 -35.37 -16.08 12.53
CA ALA A 435 -35.76 -16.90 13.67
C ALA A 435 -35.45 -18.39 13.45
N ARG A 436 -35.03 -19.07 14.52
CA ARG A 436 -34.81 -20.52 14.56
C ARG A 436 -35.37 -21.12 15.83
N ASN A 437 -36.03 -22.27 15.69
CA ASN A 437 -36.52 -23.07 16.80
C ASN A 437 -35.58 -24.26 17.03
N ILE A 438 -34.84 -24.27 18.15
CA ILE A 438 -33.77 -25.23 18.42
C ILE A 438 -33.89 -25.74 19.87
N PRO A 439 -33.74 -27.05 20.13
CA PRO A 439 -33.70 -27.57 21.50
C PRO A 439 -32.41 -27.12 22.20
N MET A 440 -32.55 -26.51 23.37
CA MET A 440 -31.45 -25.96 24.17
C MET A 440 -31.71 -26.12 25.67
N SER A 441 -30.65 -26.12 26.47
CA SER A 441 -30.79 -25.88 27.91
C SER A 441 -30.78 -24.38 28.15
N VAL A 442 -31.79 -23.89 28.86
CA VAL A 442 -31.88 -22.50 29.31
C VAL A 442 -31.49 -22.46 30.78
N PHE A 443 -30.50 -21.63 31.07
CA PHE A 443 -29.94 -21.42 32.39
C PHE A 443 -30.31 -20.03 32.86
N PHE A 444 -30.92 -19.94 34.05
CA PHE A 444 -31.10 -18.69 34.77
C PHE A 444 -30.36 -18.75 36.09
N SER A 445 -29.67 -17.66 36.43
CA SER A 445 -29.17 -17.44 37.78
C SER A 445 -29.55 -16.06 38.27
N ASP A 446 -29.86 -15.91 39.56
CA ASP A 446 -30.23 -14.65 40.19
C ASP A 446 -29.52 -14.50 41.56
N ILE A 447 -29.12 -13.27 41.92
CA ILE A 447 -28.47 -13.01 43.21
C ILE A 447 -29.54 -12.85 44.28
N ARG A 448 -29.44 -13.64 45.35
CA ARG A 448 -30.39 -13.56 46.46
C ARG A 448 -30.22 -12.24 47.20
N GLN A 449 -31.36 -11.63 47.52
CA GLN A 449 -31.43 -10.37 48.28
C GLN A 449 -30.63 -9.23 47.62
N PHE A 450 -30.47 -9.26 46.29
CA PHE A 450 -29.75 -8.21 45.58
C PHE A 450 -30.37 -6.83 45.77
N THR A 451 -31.70 -6.71 45.76
CA THR A 451 -32.38 -5.43 46.00
C THR A 451 -31.98 -4.82 47.35
N GLU A 452 -32.01 -5.62 48.43
CA GLU A 452 -31.58 -5.18 49.76
C GLU A 452 -30.10 -4.80 49.77
N MET A 453 -29.24 -5.56 49.09
CA MET A 453 -27.82 -5.24 48.96
C MET A 453 -27.60 -3.93 48.18
N SER A 454 -28.37 -3.69 47.12
CA SER A 454 -28.25 -2.51 46.24
C SER A 454 -28.70 -1.22 46.92
N GLU A 455 -29.66 -1.28 47.85
CA GLU A 455 -30.13 -0.11 48.62
C GLU A 455 -29.04 0.51 49.50
N HIS A 456 -28.00 -0.27 49.84
CA HIS A 456 -26.90 0.14 50.70
C HIS A 456 -25.63 0.52 49.93
N LEU A 457 -25.65 0.47 48.59
CA LEU A 457 -24.51 0.73 47.72
C LEU A 457 -24.75 1.95 46.83
N GLY A 458 -23.68 2.71 46.53
CA GLY A 458 -23.75 3.74 45.50
C GLY A 458 -23.89 3.15 44.10
N ALA A 459 -24.46 3.90 43.15
CA ALA A 459 -24.67 3.42 41.77
C ALA A 459 -23.39 2.89 41.09
N GLN A 460 -22.24 3.55 41.32
CA GLN A 460 -20.95 3.11 40.78
C GLN A 460 -20.44 1.83 41.46
N GLU A 461 -20.68 1.66 42.76
CA GLU A 461 -20.30 0.47 43.53
C GLU A 461 -21.14 -0.74 43.12
N ILE A 462 -22.44 -0.54 42.83
CA ILE A 462 -23.31 -1.60 42.29
C ILE A 462 -22.79 -2.08 40.93
N ILE A 463 -22.46 -1.16 40.03
CA ILE A 463 -21.92 -1.50 38.70
C ILE A 463 -20.59 -2.24 38.84
N GLN A 464 -19.69 -1.78 39.71
CA GLN A 464 -18.42 -2.45 39.94
C GLN A 464 -18.63 -3.85 40.51
N PHE A 465 -19.51 -4.00 41.50
CA PHE A 465 -19.86 -5.30 42.08
C PHE A 465 -20.40 -6.28 41.04
N LEU A 466 -21.32 -5.83 40.19
CA LEU A 466 -21.88 -6.66 39.12
C LEU A 466 -20.80 -7.07 38.13
N ASN A 467 -19.96 -6.13 37.67
CA ASN A 467 -18.87 -6.43 36.73
C ASN A 467 -17.87 -7.43 37.34
N ASP A 468 -17.48 -7.27 38.60
CA ASP A 468 -16.54 -8.16 39.29
C ASP A 468 -17.13 -9.57 39.47
N TYR A 469 -18.43 -9.67 39.77
CA TYR A 469 -19.15 -10.93 39.87
C TYR A 469 -19.25 -11.62 38.51
N LEU A 470 -19.72 -10.90 37.49
CA LEU A 470 -19.89 -11.42 36.13
C LEU A 470 -18.57 -11.87 35.51
N GLN A 471 -17.48 -11.12 35.72
CA GLN A 471 -16.14 -11.45 35.22
C GLN A 471 -15.65 -12.83 35.71
N ARG A 472 -16.10 -13.27 36.89
CA ARG A 472 -15.72 -14.58 37.47
C ARG A 472 -16.69 -15.69 37.09
N VAL A 473 -17.98 -15.37 36.93
CA VAL A 473 -19.03 -16.35 36.68
C VAL A 473 -19.20 -16.68 35.19
N GLU A 474 -19.11 -15.69 34.31
CA GLU A 474 -19.25 -15.86 32.85
C GLU A 474 -18.28 -16.91 32.27
N PRO A 475 -16.99 -16.98 32.65
CA PRO A 475 -16.07 -18.00 32.14
C PRO A 475 -16.49 -19.45 32.39
N HIS A 476 -17.28 -19.70 33.45
CA HIS A 476 -17.82 -21.04 33.73
C HIS A 476 -19.00 -21.41 32.83
N ILE A 477 -19.72 -20.42 32.30
CA ILE A 477 -20.78 -20.62 31.29
C ILE A 477 -20.12 -20.90 29.94
N THR A 478 -19.21 -20.03 29.51
CA THR A 478 -18.55 -20.13 28.20
C THR A 478 -17.58 -21.31 28.13
N GLY A 479 -16.83 -21.58 29.21
CA GLY A 479 -15.94 -22.74 29.31
C GLY A 479 -16.64 -24.10 29.27
N ASN A 480 -17.95 -24.14 29.57
CA ASN A 480 -18.80 -25.31 29.43
C ASN A 480 -19.71 -25.22 28.19
N GLY A 481 -19.36 -24.43 27.17
CA GLY A 481 -20.06 -24.45 25.86
C GLY A 481 -21.42 -23.73 25.84
N GLY A 482 -21.74 -22.96 26.88
CA GLY A 482 -22.86 -22.03 26.88
C GLY A 482 -22.44 -20.63 26.42
N PHE A 483 -23.41 -19.76 26.14
CA PHE A 483 -23.17 -18.33 25.97
C PHE A 483 -24.23 -17.53 26.72
N VAL A 484 -23.85 -16.33 27.17
CA VAL A 484 -24.78 -15.41 27.85
C VAL A 484 -25.60 -14.69 26.79
N ASP A 485 -26.93 -14.85 26.84
CA ASP A 485 -27.86 -14.12 25.95
C ASP A 485 -28.00 -12.68 26.41
N LYS A 486 -28.30 -12.49 27.71
CA LYS A 486 -28.38 -11.16 28.33
C LYS A 486 -28.27 -11.20 29.85
N PHE A 487 -27.88 -10.05 30.39
CA PHE A 487 -28.01 -9.73 31.81
C PHE A 487 -29.35 -9.04 32.06
N VAL A 488 -30.13 -9.55 33.01
CA VAL A 488 -31.44 -8.99 33.39
C VAL A 488 -31.34 -8.49 34.83
N GLY A 489 -30.85 -7.27 35.01
CA GLY A 489 -30.50 -6.76 36.34
C GLY A 489 -29.31 -7.53 36.92
N ASP A 490 -29.52 -8.23 38.04
CA ASP A 490 -28.56 -9.14 38.67
C ASP A 490 -28.69 -10.59 38.21
N ALA A 491 -29.67 -10.88 37.34
CA ALA A 491 -29.85 -12.20 36.78
C ALA A 491 -29.04 -12.43 35.50
N ILE A 492 -28.54 -13.65 35.33
CA ILE A 492 -27.85 -14.13 34.13
C ILE A 492 -28.79 -15.07 33.39
N MET A 493 -29.04 -14.80 32.11
CA MET A 493 -29.67 -15.73 31.18
C MET A 493 -28.63 -16.29 30.21
N ALA A 494 -28.45 -17.60 30.23
CA ALA A 494 -27.50 -18.29 29.35
C ALA A 494 -28.16 -19.45 28.61
N LEU A 495 -27.61 -19.75 27.43
CA LEU A 495 -28.14 -20.74 26.50
C LEU A 495 -27.05 -21.76 26.16
N PHE A 496 -27.43 -23.03 26.15
CA PHE A 496 -26.55 -24.13 25.78
C PHE A 496 -27.16 -24.88 24.60
N GLN A 497 -26.45 -24.88 23.48
CA GLN A 497 -27.01 -25.33 22.19
C GLN A 497 -26.61 -26.75 21.78
N ASP A 498 -25.53 -27.32 22.34
CA ASP A 498 -24.99 -28.60 21.89
C ASP A 498 -26.06 -29.70 21.98
N ARG A 499 -26.49 -30.24 20.83
CA ARG A 499 -27.58 -31.22 20.75
C ARG A 499 -27.34 -32.47 21.59
N ILE A 500 -26.08 -32.78 21.88
CA ILE A 500 -25.67 -33.97 22.61
C ILE A 500 -25.42 -33.62 24.07
N ARG A 501 -24.71 -32.52 24.33
CA ARG A 501 -24.17 -32.20 25.66
C ARG A 501 -24.84 -31.04 26.40
N SER A 502 -25.72 -30.26 25.77
CA SER A 502 -26.26 -29.03 26.37
C SER A 502 -26.83 -29.22 27.77
N ARG A 503 -27.43 -30.39 28.04
CA ARG A 503 -28.03 -30.74 29.34
C ARG A 503 -26.94 -30.88 30.39
N GLN A 504 -25.97 -31.76 30.15
CA GLN A 504 -24.81 -31.98 31.01
C GLN A 504 -24.01 -30.70 31.25
N ASP A 505 -23.71 -30.00 30.16
CA ASP A 505 -22.90 -28.78 30.14
C ASP A 505 -23.53 -27.66 30.97
N SER A 506 -24.86 -27.48 30.87
CA SER A 506 -25.56 -26.46 31.66
C SER A 506 -25.52 -26.75 33.17
N VAL A 507 -25.61 -28.02 33.57
CA VAL A 507 -25.54 -28.41 34.99
C VAL A 507 -24.12 -28.28 35.50
N LYS A 508 -23.13 -28.72 34.71
CA LYS A 508 -21.72 -28.56 35.03
C LYS A 508 -21.33 -27.10 35.20
N ALA A 509 -21.77 -26.23 34.29
CA ALA A 509 -21.57 -24.79 34.39
C ALA A 509 -22.08 -24.25 35.73
N GLY A 510 -23.31 -24.62 36.12
CA GLY A 510 -23.84 -24.15 37.39
C GLY A 510 -23.12 -24.73 38.62
N LEU A 511 -22.62 -25.96 38.57
CA LEU A 511 -21.80 -26.54 39.65
C LEU A 511 -20.46 -25.82 39.78
N ASP A 512 -19.80 -25.55 38.66
CA ASP A 512 -18.55 -24.79 38.61
C ASP A 512 -18.76 -23.37 39.16
N ILE A 513 -19.86 -22.71 38.79
CA ILE A 513 -20.24 -21.39 39.32
C ILE A 513 -20.46 -21.44 40.84
N LEU A 514 -21.12 -22.47 41.37
CA LEU A 514 -21.34 -22.61 42.81
C LEU A 514 -20.04 -22.86 43.59
N THR A 515 -19.08 -23.54 42.96
CA THR A 515 -17.74 -23.74 43.52
C THR A 515 -16.94 -22.43 43.51
N GLU A 516 -16.92 -21.69 42.41
CA GLU A 516 -16.29 -20.37 42.34
C GLU A 516 -16.95 -19.39 43.34
N LEU A 517 -18.28 -19.45 43.50
CA LEU A 517 -18.99 -18.63 44.49
C LEU A 517 -18.54 -18.91 45.92
N ALA A 518 -18.24 -20.15 46.27
CA ALA A 518 -17.70 -20.51 47.58
C ALA A 518 -16.33 -19.84 47.82
N ASP A 519 -15.48 -19.77 46.79
CA ASP A 519 -14.18 -19.11 46.86
C ASP A 519 -14.31 -17.59 46.87
N ILE A 520 -15.21 -17.01 46.07
CA ILE A 520 -15.58 -15.58 46.14
C ILE A 520 -16.01 -15.22 47.56
N ASN A 521 -16.89 -16.02 48.17
CA ASN A 521 -17.37 -15.79 49.53
C ASN A 521 -16.28 -15.93 50.58
N ARG A 522 -15.33 -16.85 50.40
CA ARG A 522 -14.15 -16.97 51.27
C ARG A 522 -13.32 -15.69 51.23
N MET A 523 -13.09 -15.14 50.05
CA MET A 523 -12.35 -13.88 49.89
C MET A 523 -13.10 -12.69 50.47
N ARG A 524 -14.42 -12.61 50.25
CA ARG A 524 -15.28 -11.57 50.83
C ARG A 524 -15.31 -11.61 52.36
N ALA A 525 -15.25 -12.80 52.95
CA ALA A 525 -15.18 -12.94 54.40
C ALA A 525 -13.89 -12.35 54.99
N LEU A 526 -12.76 -12.43 54.27
CA LEU A 526 -11.49 -11.83 54.70
C LEU A 526 -11.55 -10.29 54.72
N THR A 527 -12.38 -9.69 53.87
CA THR A 527 -12.60 -8.22 53.82
C THR A 527 -13.81 -7.77 54.63
N GLY A 528 -14.43 -8.66 55.42
CA GLY A 528 -15.62 -8.36 56.23
C GLY A 528 -16.90 -8.11 55.41
N SER A 529 -16.90 -8.45 54.13
CA SER A 529 -18.05 -8.26 53.23
C SER A 529 -19.06 -9.41 53.37
N ARG A 530 -20.36 -9.10 53.20
CA ARG A 530 -21.42 -10.12 53.24
C ARG A 530 -21.24 -11.16 52.12
N PRO A 531 -21.54 -12.45 52.37
CA PRO A 531 -21.50 -13.49 51.35
C PRO A 531 -22.59 -13.26 50.31
N ILE A 532 -22.29 -13.63 49.07
CA ILE A 532 -23.20 -13.65 47.93
C ILE A 532 -23.84 -15.04 47.90
N ALA A 533 -25.17 -15.09 47.76
CA ALA A 533 -25.88 -16.34 47.51
C ALA A 533 -26.65 -16.21 46.21
N ILE A 534 -26.76 -17.30 45.45
CA ILE A 534 -27.46 -17.30 44.17
C ILE A 534 -28.51 -18.42 44.12
N GLY A 535 -29.51 -18.24 43.26
CA GLY A 535 -30.37 -19.32 42.78
C GLY A 535 -30.00 -19.65 41.34
N ILE A 536 -29.99 -20.93 40.98
CA ILE A 536 -29.81 -21.40 39.61
C ILE A 536 -31.01 -22.27 39.22
N GLY A 537 -31.64 -21.96 38.10
CA GLY A 537 -32.72 -22.74 37.50
C GLY A 537 -32.36 -23.17 36.09
N ILE A 538 -32.50 -24.47 35.80
CA ILE A 538 -32.19 -25.03 34.47
C ILE A 538 -33.38 -25.82 33.94
N HIS A 539 -33.74 -25.56 32.70
CA HIS A 539 -34.75 -26.32 31.97
C HIS A 539 -34.27 -26.61 30.55
N TYR A 540 -34.67 -27.75 30.00
CA TYR A 540 -34.33 -28.16 28.64
C TYR A 540 -35.59 -28.25 27.78
N GLY A 541 -35.54 -27.68 26.58
CA GLY A 541 -36.67 -27.71 25.65
C GLY A 541 -36.41 -26.89 24.39
N ASN A 542 -37.41 -26.82 23.51
CA ASN A 542 -37.33 -26.03 22.29
C ASN A 542 -37.38 -24.53 22.60
N VAL A 543 -36.44 -23.76 22.06
CA VAL A 543 -36.34 -22.30 22.22
C VAL A 543 -36.38 -21.65 20.85
N MET A 544 -37.19 -20.60 20.71
CA MET A 544 -37.19 -19.77 19.52
C MET A 544 -36.21 -18.61 19.70
N LEU A 545 -35.09 -18.67 19.01
CA LEU A 545 -34.11 -17.59 18.92
C LEU A 545 -34.41 -16.75 17.70
N GLY A 546 -34.37 -15.43 17.83
CA GLY A 546 -34.57 -14.56 16.68
C GLY A 546 -34.29 -13.10 16.95
N THR A 547 -34.43 -12.31 15.89
CA THR A 547 -34.31 -10.85 15.95
C THR A 547 -35.68 -10.19 16.04
N ILE A 548 -35.83 -9.28 17.00
CA ILE A 548 -37.04 -8.48 17.17
C ILE A 548 -36.63 -7.01 17.24
N GLY A 549 -37.45 -6.11 16.71
CA GLY A 549 -37.19 -4.67 16.79
C GLY A 549 -37.69 -3.93 15.56
N SER A 550 -36.93 -2.91 15.15
CA SER A 550 -37.18 -2.11 13.94
C SER A 550 -35.98 -2.21 12.98
N GLN A 551 -36.13 -1.67 11.77
CA GLN A 551 -35.03 -1.61 10.80
C GLN A 551 -33.79 -0.86 11.30
N THR A 552 -33.93 0.00 12.30
CA THR A 552 -32.84 0.80 12.86
C THR A 552 -32.29 0.25 14.17
N ARG A 553 -32.96 -0.74 14.78
CA ARG A 553 -32.54 -1.36 16.03
C ARG A 553 -33.07 -2.77 16.13
N LEU A 554 -32.16 -3.74 16.01
CA LEU A 554 -32.43 -5.15 16.25
C LEU A 554 -32.01 -5.50 17.68
N ASP A 555 -32.82 -6.33 18.33
CA ASP A 555 -32.48 -7.00 19.58
C ASP A 555 -32.53 -8.52 19.35
N THR A 556 -31.51 -9.21 19.84
CA THR A 556 -31.44 -10.66 19.80
C THR A 556 -32.15 -11.21 21.02
N THR A 557 -33.05 -12.17 20.81
CA THR A 557 -33.87 -12.68 21.90
C THR A 557 -34.17 -14.16 21.77
N ALA A 558 -34.19 -14.83 22.93
CA ALA A 558 -34.74 -16.16 23.08
C ALA A 558 -36.14 -16.05 23.69
N VAL A 559 -37.14 -16.54 22.96
CA VAL A 559 -38.54 -16.52 23.39
C VAL A 559 -39.10 -17.94 23.39
N GLY A 560 -39.93 -18.24 24.38
CA GLY A 560 -40.68 -19.48 24.41
C GLY A 560 -41.04 -19.95 25.81
N ASP A 561 -41.84 -21.00 25.84
CA ASP A 561 -42.27 -21.67 27.06
C ASP A 561 -41.07 -22.23 27.86
N THR A 562 -40.03 -22.70 27.17
CA THR A 562 -38.79 -23.20 27.78
C THR A 562 -38.08 -22.12 28.60
N VAL A 563 -37.94 -20.90 28.03
CA VAL A 563 -37.29 -19.76 28.71
C VAL A 563 -38.07 -19.36 29.96
N ASN A 564 -39.40 -19.23 29.83
CA ASN A 564 -40.28 -18.91 30.95
C ASN A 564 -40.27 -19.99 32.04
N THR A 565 -40.15 -21.26 31.66
CA THR A 565 -40.07 -22.38 32.61
C THR A 565 -38.76 -22.36 33.38
N ALA A 566 -37.62 -22.14 32.70
CA ALA A 566 -36.31 -22.03 33.35
C ALA A 566 -36.27 -20.88 34.37
N ALA A 567 -36.74 -19.69 33.99
CA ALA A 567 -36.81 -18.53 34.89
C ALA A 567 -37.66 -18.81 36.14
N ARG A 568 -38.77 -19.53 35.98
CA ARG A 568 -39.62 -19.91 37.13
C ARG A 568 -38.98 -20.97 38.00
N ILE A 569 -38.26 -21.94 37.42
CA ILE A 569 -37.51 -22.93 38.20
C ILE A 569 -36.42 -22.23 39.02
N GLU A 570 -35.74 -21.22 38.47
CA GLU A 570 -34.82 -20.37 39.24
C GLU A 570 -35.58 -19.74 40.42
N THR A 571 -36.75 -19.11 40.16
CA THR A 571 -37.48 -18.44 41.25
C THR A 571 -37.91 -19.40 42.36
N LEU A 572 -38.17 -20.67 42.05
CA LEU A 572 -38.47 -21.71 43.04
C LEU A 572 -37.30 -22.00 43.99
N THR A 573 -36.06 -21.71 43.61
CA THR A 573 -34.89 -21.86 44.49
C THR A 573 -35.08 -21.07 45.79
N LYS A 574 -35.78 -19.93 45.76
CA LYS A 574 -36.12 -19.09 46.92
C LYS A 574 -37.13 -19.79 47.85
N LEU A 575 -38.13 -20.46 47.27
CA LEU A 575 -39.15 -21.22 48.00
C LEU A 575 -38.56 -22.46 48.69
N TYR A 576 -37.75 -23.24 47.96
CA TYR A 576 -37.15 -24.46 48.49
C TYR A 576 -35.85 -24.22 49.28
N ARG A 577 -35.30 -23.00 49.20
CA ARG A 577 -34.00 -22.59 49.77
C ARG A 577 -32.81 -23.43 49.27
N THR A 578 -32.85 -23.85 48.01
CA THR A 578 -31.81 -24.66 47.35
C THR A 578 -31.01 -23.81 46.38
N GLU A 579 -29.75 -24.12 46.13
CA GLU A 579 -28.91 -23.28 45.25
C GLU A 579 -29.10 -23.58 43.76
N MET A 580 -29.40 -24.83 43.40
CA MET A 580 -29.67 -25.22 42.02
C MET A 580 -30.91 -26.14 41.94
N LEU A 581 -31.80 -25.81 41.02
CA LEU A 581 -32.94 -26.62 40.62
C LEU A 581 -32.92 -26.90 39.12
N ILE A 582 -33.23 -28.15 38.75
CA ILE A 582 -33.36 -28.55 37.36
C ILE A 582 -34.71 -29.24 37.13
N SER A 583 -35.30 -29.09 35.93
CA SER A 583 -36.47 -29.86 35.53
C SER A 583 -36.10 -31.30 35.16
N GLN A 584 -37.06 -32.22 35.23
CA GLN A 584 -36.96 -33.58 34.67
C GLN A 584 -36.43 -33.62 33.22
N ASP A 585 -36.75 -32.61 32.39
CA ASP A 585 -36.35 -32.59 30.98
C ASP A 585 -34.84 -32.46 30.79
N VAL A 586 -34.13 -31.89 31.78
CA VAL A 586 -32.66 -31.80 31.80
C VAL A 586 -32.04 -33.18 32.01
N LEU A 587 -32.72 -34.09 32.72
CA LEU A 587 -32.26 -35.47 32.95
C LEU A 587 -32.48 -36.38 31.74
N GLY A 588 -33.33 -35.99 30.79
CA GLY A 588 -33.65 -36.83 29.63
C GLY A 588 -34.54 -38.05 29.93
N THR A 589 -35.00 -38.20 31.17
CA THR A 589 -35.91 -39.27 31.57
C THR A 589 -37.35 -38.85 31.29
N GLN A 590 -37.97 -39.40 30.24
CA GLN A 590 -39.43 -39.41 30.15
C GLN A 590 -39.96 -40.40 31.19
N THR A 591 -40.40 -39.90 32.33
CA THR A 591 -41.12 -40.69 33.35
C THR A 591 -42.56 -40.21 33.45
N ASP A 592 -43.51 -41.13 33.31
CA ASP A 592 -44.92 -40.88 33.61
C ASP A 592 -45.06 -40.45 35.08
N LEU A 593 -45.66 -39.27 35.29
CA LEU A 593 -45.61 -38.49 36.53
C LEU A 593 -46.38 -39.08 37.72
N MET A 594 -46.91 -40.32 37.66
CA MET A 594 -47.84 -40.86 38.67
C MET A 594 -47.76 -42.38 38.91
N GLY A 595 -46.58 -42.94 39.16
CA GLY A 595 -46.42 -44.31 39.63
C GLY A 595 -45.31 -44.46 40.69
N PRO A 596 -45.50 -45.22 41.78
CA PRO A 596 -44.44 -45.47 42.74
C PRO A 596 -43.48 -46.54 42.19
N GLY A 597 -42.18 -46.25 42.19
CA GLY A 597 -41.14 -47.28 42.12
C GLY A 597 -40.46 -47.53 40.78
N THR A 598 -40.38 -46.56 39.86
CA THR A 598 -39.36 -46.66 38.81
C THR A 598 -38.03 -46.17 39.34
N GLU A 599 -37.17 -47.13 39.71
CA GLU A 599 -35.73 -46.98 39.59
C GLU A 599 -35.41 -46.20 38.33
N ALA A 600 -34.48 -45.24 38.43
CA ALA A 600 -33.97 -44.54 37.26
C ALA A 600 -33.59 -45.61 36.23
N SER A 601 -34.40 -45.72 35.17
CA SER A 601 -34.20 -46.70 34.11
C SER A 601 -32.74 -46.67 33.71
N GLU A 602 -32.06 -47.83 33.77
CA GLU A 602 -30.65 -48.07 33.40
C GLU A 602 -30.34 -47.73 31.91
N THR A 603 -31.24 -47.02 31.24
CA THR A 603 -31.11 -46.54 29.86
C THR A 603 -30.96 -45.02 29.76
N GLY A 604 -30.89 -44.30 30.88
CA GLY A 604 -30.52 -42.88 30.90
C GLY A 604 -29.02 -42.68 30.72
N ASP A 605 -28.60 -42.32 29.51
CA ASP A 605 -27.32 -41.72 29.12
C ASP A 605 -26.20 -41.78 30.20
N ARG A 606 -25.32 -42.79 30.14
CA ARG A 606 -24.22 -43.03 31.11
C ARG A 606 -23.32 -41.80 31.36
N ASP A 607 -23.40 -40.78 30.50
CA ASP A 607 -22.70 -39.51 30.62
C ASP A 607 -23.28 -38.54 31.68
N PHE A 608 -24.59 -38.51 31.93
CA PHE A 608 -25.16 -37.51 32.87
C PHE A 608 -24.76 -37.81 34.33
N THR A 609 -24.66 -39.09 34.68
CA THR A 609 -24.20 -39.56 36.00
C THR A 609 -22.72 -39.24 36.27
N SER A 610 -21.92 -39.03 35.21
CA SER A 610 -20.50 -38.66 35.34
C SER A 610 -20.29 -37.20 35.78
N VAL A 611 -21.27 -36.32 35.50
CA VAL A 611 -21.19 -34.88 35.80
C VAL A 611 -21.66 -34.56 37.22
N VAL A 612 -22.78 -35.16 37.63
CA VAL A 612 -23.40 -34.87 38.93
C VAL A 612 -23.07 -35.94 39.98
N GLY A 613 -22.62 -37.13 39.57
CA GLY A 613 -22.59 -38.32 40.43
C GLY A 613 -24.01 -38.85 40.69
N ALA A 614 -24.18 -40.17 40.84
CA ALA A 614 -25.48 -40.76 41.18
C ALA A 614 -26.05 -40.21 42.51
N ASP A 615 -25.17 -39.70 43.36
CA ASP A 615 -25.42 -39.26 44.73
C ASP A 615 -25.53 -37.73 44.90
N GLY A 616 -25.37 -36.95 43.83
CA GLY A 616 -25.38 -35.48 43.86
C GLY A 616 -26.71 -34.82 43.50
N ILE A 617 -27.77 -35.61 43.32
CA ILE A 617 -29.09 -35.16 42.87
C ILE A 617 -30.23 -35.89 43.57
N ARG A 618 -31.35 -35.19 43.83
CA ARG A 618 -32.57 -35.80 44.37
C ARG A 618 -33.85 -35.22 43.76
N PRO A 619 -34.90 -36.04 43.55
CA PRO A 619 -36.23 -35.53 43.24
C PRO A 619 -36.75 -34.68 44.42
N LEU A 620 -37.16 -33.44 44.15
CA LEU A 620 -37.55 -32.50 45.22
C LEU A 620 -39.07 -32.33 45.34
N ASP A 621 -39.74 -32.04 44.23
CA ASP A 621 -41.18 -31.78 44.20
C ASP A 621 -41.78 -31.90 42.79
N VAL A 622 -43.10 -32.08 42.70
CA VAL A 622 -43.88 -31.94 41.47
C VAL A 622 -44.68 -30.66 41.56
N VAL A 623 -44.38 -29.71 40.68
CA VAL A 623 -44.96 -28.36 40.73
C VAL A 623 -45.73 -28.03 39.46
N ARG A 624 -46.87 -27.35 39.63
CA ARG A 624 -47.58 -26.69 38.53
C ARG A 624 -47.21 -25.22 38.53
N LEU A 625 -46.46 -24.82 37.51
CA LEU A 625 -46.07 -23.43 37.29
C LEU A 625 -47.24 -22.63 36.71
N ARG A 626 -47.36 -21.36 37.08
CA ARG A 626 -48.43 -20.46 36.62
C ARG A 626 -48.60 -20.46 35.09
N GLY A 627 -49.78 -20.79 34.58
CA GLY A 627 -50.03 -20.83 33.13
C GLY A 627 -49.56 -22.11 32.42
N LYS A 628 -49.07 -23.11 33.16
CA LYS A 628 -48.93 -24.49 32.67
C LYS A 628 -50.05 -25.37 33.19
N THR A 629 -50.57 -26.22 32.30
CA THR A 629 -51.54 -27.27 32.64
C THR A 629 -50.82 -28.52 33.16
N ARG A 630 -49.70 -28.89 32.53
CA ARG A 630 -48.87 -30.04 32.90
C ARG A 630 -47.93 -29.70 34.07
N PRO A 631 -47.90 -30.53 35.12
CA PRO A 631 -46.94 -30.40 36.20
C PRO A 631 -45.54 -30.83 35.74
N ILE A 632 -44.51 -30.31 36.43
CA ILE A 632 -43.10 -30.59 36.15
C ILE A 632 -42.46 -31.12 37.44
N GLN A 633 -41.78 -32.27 37.36
CA GLN A 633 -40.92 -32.72 38.45
C GLN A 633 -39.63 -31.90 38.42
N ILE A 634 -39.29 -31.32 39.57
CA ILE A 634 -38.04 -30.60 39.80
C ILE A 634 -37.10 -31.43 40.66
N TYR A 635 -35.81 -31.27 40.41
CA TYR A 635 -34.74 -31.94 41.11
C TYR A 635 -33.82 -30.90 41.71
N GLU A 636 -33.33 -31.19 42.90
CA GLU A 636 -32.24 -30.42 43.51
C GLU A 636 -30.92 -31.07 43.13
N VAL A 637 -30.00 -30.25 42.62
CA VAL A 637 -28.60 -30.62 42.43
C VAL A 637 -27.81 -30.03 43.58
N PHE A 638 -27.13 -30.89 44.33
CA PHE A 638 -26.42 -30.53 45.56
C PHE A 638 -25.00 -31.10 45.62
N GLN A 639 -24.44 -31.51 44.48
CA GLN A 639 -23.12 -32.14 44.39
C GLN A 639 -21.97 -31.25 44.90
N HIS A 640 -22.12 -29.93 44.83
CA HIS A 640 -21.14 -28.95 45.33
C HIS A 640 -21.13 -28.80 46.86
N ARG A 641 -22.11 -29.39 47.57
CA ARG A 641 -22.18 -29.33 49.04
C ARG A 641 -21.10 -30.18 49.70
N SER A 642 -20.86 -29.93 50.99
CA SER A 642 -19.90 -30.70 51.77
C SER A 642 -20.27 -32.19 51.81
N GLU A 643 -19.28 -33.08 51.86
CA GLU A 643 -19.51 -34.53 51.95
C GLU A 643 -20.46 -34.91 53.09
N LYS A 644 -20.33 -34.22 54.23
CA LYS A 644 -21.21 -34.42 55.39
C LYS A 644 -22.69 -34.13 55.06
N ASP A 645 -22.96 -33.04 54.34
CA ASP A 645 -24.32 -32.66 53.97
C ASP A 645 -24.88 -33.63 52.92
N LYS A 646 -24.05 -34.06 51.96
CA LYS A 646 -24.42 -35.07 50.96
C LYS A 646 -24.80 -36.40 51.61
N ASP A 647 -23.95 -36.93 52.48
CA ASP A 647 -24.21 -38.18 53.23
C ASP A 647 -25.50 -38.10 54.04
N GLN A 648 -25.75 -36.94 54.67
CA GLN A 648 -26.95 -36.71 55.46
C GLN A 648 -28.22 -36.71 54.59
N ILE A 649 -28.18 -36.04 53.43
CA ILE A 649 -29.27 -36.02 52.46
C ILE A 649 -29.55 -37.43 51.93
N LEU A 650 -28.51 -38.18 51.56
CA LEU A 650 -28.62 -39.53 51.02
C LEU A 650 -29.18 -40.52 52.03
N LYS A 651 -28.71 -40.46 53.29
CA LYS A 651 -29.21 -41.31 54.38
C LYS A 651 -30.71 -41.10 54.64
N GLN A 652 -31.23 -39.91 54.40
CA GLN A 652 -32.63 -39.55 54.64
C GLN A 652 -33.53 -39.70 53.43
N ARG A 653 -32.95 -39.83 52.23
CA ARG A 653 -33.67 -39.90 50.96
C ARG A 653 -34.81 -40.94 50.96
N PRO A 654 -34.62 -42.20 51.43
CA PRO A 654 -35.72 -43.17 51.42
C PRO A 654 -36.93 -42.72 52.25
N ARG A 655 -36.68 -42.13 53.44
CA ARG A 655 -37.74 -41.59 54.29
C ARG A 655 -38.38 -40.36 53.67
N PHE A 656 -37.59 -39.49 53.03
CA PHE A 656 -38.14 -38.32 52.33
C PHE A 656 -39.07 -38.74 51.17
N GLU A 657 -38.69 -39.74 50.39
CA GLU A 657 -39.50 -40.31 49.31
C GLU A 657 -40.78 -40.98 49.86
N GLU A 658 -40.68 -41.75 50.95
CA GLU A 658 -41.83 -42.31 51.66
C GLU A 658 -42.81 -41.22 52.12
N GLY A 659 -42.31 -40.15 52.74
CA GLY A 659 -43.14 -39.00 53.15
C GLY A 659 -43.85 -38.32 51.98
N ARG A 660 -43.18 -38.20 50.83
CA ARG A 660 -43.79 -37.66 49.60
C ARG A 660 -44.88 -38.57 49.06
N LEU A 661 -44.68 -39.90 49.10
CA LEU A 661 -45.70 -40.86 48.69
C LEU A 661 -46.94 -40.79 49.58
N LEU A 662 -46.76 -40.73 50.91
CA LEU A 662 -47.88 -40.54 51.84
C LEU A 662 -48.63 -39.23 51.56
N TYR A 663 -47.89 -38.14 51.30
CA TYR A 663 -48.47 -36.84 50.97
C TYR A 663 -49.31 -36.89 49.69
N VAL A 664 -48.80 -37.51 48.62
CA VAL A 664 -49.52 -37.65 47.34
C VAL A 664 -50.73 -38.58 47.49
N ASN A 665 -50.64 -39.63 48.30
CA ASN A 665 -51.75 -40.56 48.58
C ASN A 665 -52.79 -40.04 49.57
N LYS A 666 -52.77 -38.73 49.90
CA LYS A 666 -53.67 -38.05 50.85
C LYS A 666 -53.57 -38.55 52.30
N ASP A 667 -52.55 -39.32 52.67
CA ASP A 667 -52.23 -39.63 54.08
C ASP A 667 -51.41 -38.47 54.69
N PHE A 668 -52.10 -37.36 54.96
CA PHE A 668 -51.48 -36.15 55.48
C PHE A 668 -50.97 -36.30 56.91
N SER A 669 -51.61 -37.16 57.72
CA SER A 669 -51.18 -37.38 59.11
C SER A 669 -49.87 -38.19 59.15
N GLY A 670 -49.80 -39.27 58.35
CA GLY A 670 -48.57 -40.05 58.16
C GLY A 670 -47.42 -39.20 57.58
N ALA A 671 -47.71 -38.41 56.54
CA ALA A 671 -46.75 -37.48 55.96
C ALA A 671 -46.27 -36.43 56.97
N ALA A 672 -47.17 -35.80 57.72
CA ALA A 672 -46.83 -34.79 58.72
C ALA A 672 -45.95 -35.37 59.84
N ALA A 673 -46.26 -36.58 60.34
CA ALA A 673 -45.43 -37.24 61.34
C ALA A 673 -44.01 -37.49 60.84
N LEU A 674 -43.87 -38.01 59.61
CA LEU A 674 -42.58 -38.33 59.01
C LEU A 674 -41.76 -37.06 58.73
N PHE A 675 -42.35 -36.04 58.11
CA PHE A 675 -41.64 -34.78 57.81
C PHE A 675 -41.29 -33.98 59.06
N ARG A 676 -42.06 -34.08 60.15
CA ARG A 676 -41.69 -33.50 61.45
C ARG A 676 -40.41 -34.14 61.98
N ASP A 677 -40.28 -35.45 61.89
CA ASP A 677 -39.10 -36.17 62.36
C ASP A 677 -37.87 -35.88 61.49
N LEU A 678 -38.04 -35.81 60.16
CA LEU A 678 -36.99 -35.35 59.25
C LEU A 678 -36.56 -33.90 59.54
N ALA A 679 -37.51 -32.99 59.74
CA ALA A 679 -37.22 -31.60 60.07
C ALA A 679 -36.51 -31.43 61.43
N ARG A 680 -36.76 -32.31 62.41
CA ARG A 680 -36.07 -32.34 63.70
C ARG A 680 -34.64 -32.85 63.59
N THR A 681 -34.44 -33.92 62.81
CA THR A 681 -33.13 -34.56 62.63
C THR A 681 -32.25 -33.79 61.64
N SER A 682 -32.82 -32.94 60.79
CA SER A 682 -32.08 -32.12 59.83
C SER A 682 -32.69 -30.73 59.68
N PRO A 683 -32.45 -29.85 60.68
CA PRO A 683 -33.04 -28.51 60.68
C PRO A 683 -32.57 -27.64 59.51
N SER A 684 -31.37 -27.89 58.96
CA SER A 684 -30.82 -27.18 57.80
C SER A 684 -31.62 -27.42 56.52
N GLU A 685 -32.27 -28.58 56.38
CA GLU A 685 -33.02 -28.96 55.19
C GLU A 685 -34.42 -28.36 55.21
N HIS A 686 -34.58 -27.21 54.53
CA HIS A 686 -35.83 -26.45 54.53
C HIS A 686 -37.01 -27.23 53.94
N VAL A 687 -36.75 -28.07 52.94
CA VAL A 687 -37.78 -28.84 52.24
C VAL A 687 -38.60 -29.72 53.19
N TYR A 688 -38.00 -30.28 54.25
CA TYR A 688 -38.74 -31.10 55.22
C TYR A 688 -39.75 -30.27 56.01
N ARG A 689 -39.37 -29.06 56.42
CA ARG A 689 -40.29 -28.11 57.10
C ARG A 689 -41.39 -27.63 56.16
N LEU A 690 -41.05 -27.40 54.89
CA LEU A 690 -42.02 -27.03 53.87
C LEU A 690 -43.10 -28.13 53.72
N TYR A 691 -42.70 -29.39 53.52
CA TYR A 691 -43.66 -30.49 53.42
C TYR A 691 -44.42 -30.75 54.71
N TYR A 692 -43.79 -30.65 55.88
CA TYR A 692 -44.49 -30.71 57.18
C TYR A 692 -45.61 -29.66 57.26
N SER A 693 -45.31 -28.41 56.91
CA SER A 693 -46.30 -27.32 56.94
C SER A 693 -47.45 -27.53 55.95
N ARG A 694 -47.15 -28.08 54.76
CA ARG A 694 -48.15 -28.41 53.74
C ARG A 694 -49.04 -29.57 54.17
N ALA A 695 -48.46 -30.64 54.70
CA ALA A 695 -49.19 -31.81 55.19
C ALA A 695 -50.11 -31.43 56.36
N ARG A 696 -49.62 -30.66 57.33
CA ARG A 696 -50.44 -30.11 58.43
C ARG A 696 -51.61 -29.27 57.96
N ARG A 697 -51.40 -28.42 56.96
CA ARG A 697 -52.46 -27.61 56.37
C ARG A 697 -53.55 -28.48 55.72
N TYR A 698 -53.16 -29.53 55.00
CA TYR A 698 -54.12 -30.43 54.38
C TYR A 698 -54.75 -31.44 55.36
N GLU A 699 -54.12 -31.71 56.50
CA GLU A 699 -54.72 -32.40 57.64
C GLU A 699 -55.85 -31.54 58.25
N GLU A 700 -55.64 -30.23 58.40
CA GLU A 700 -56.62 -29.29 58.94
C GLU A 700 -57.69 -28.86 57.92
N SER A 701 -57.37 -28.92 56.63
CA SER A 701 -58.27 -28.53 55.52
C SER A 701 -57.98 -29.39 54.28
N PRO A 702 -58.61 -30.57 54.17
CA PRO A 702 -58.36 -31.50 53.08
C PRO A 702 -58.62 -30.87 51.70
N PRO A 703 -57.81 -31.19 50.69
CA PRO A 703 -58.03 -30.71 49.34
C PRO A 703 -59.23 -31.43 48.68
N GLY A 704 -59.78 -30.84 47.62
CA GLY A 704 -60.90 -31.42 46.87
C GLY A 704 -60.60 -32.78 46.24
N ASP A 705 -61.65 -33.48 45.79
CA ASP A 705 -61.52 -34.80 45.15
C ASP A 705 -60.66 -34.77 43.88
N ASP A 706 -60.63 -33.63 43.20
CA ASP A 706 -59.86 -33.31 42.00
C ASP A 706 -58.37 -32.98 42.27
N TRP A 707 -57.91 -33.08 43.52
CA TRP A 707 -56.51 -32.85 43.84
C TRP A 707 -55.61 -33.98 43.34
N ASP A 708 -54.60 -33.58 42.58
CA ASP A 708 -53.68 -34.42 41.82
C ASP A 708 -52.31 -34.60 42.48
N GLY A 709 -52.18 -34.24 43.77
CA GLY A 709 -50.92 -34.36 44.50
C GLY A 709 -49.90 -33.26 44.19
N VAL A 710 -50.22 -32.31 43.31
CA VAL A 710 -49.27 -31.31 42.79
C VAL A 710 -49.39 -30.00 43.54
N HIS A 711 -48.25 -29.39 43.88
CA HIS A 711 -48.23 -28.04 44.40
C HIS A 711 -48.36 -27.01 43.27
N SER A 712 -49.45 -26.24 43.28
CA SER A 712 -49.66 -25.14 42.33
C SER A 712 -49.02 -23.86 42.87
N VAL A 713 -47.98 -23.40 42.19
CA VAL A 713 -47.27 -22.16 42.52
C VAL A 713 -47.99 -21.01 41.80
N ARG A 714 -48.69 -20.17 42.56
CA ARG A 714 -49.48 -19.04 42.04
C ARG A 714 -48.62 -17.85 41.65
#